data_AF-A0A2G1X2W5-F1
#
_entry.id   AF-A0A2G1X2W5-F1
#
_cell.length_a   1.000
_cell.length_b   1.000
_cell.length_c   1.000
_cell.angle_alpha   90.00
_cell.angle_beta   90.00
_cell.angle_gamma   90.00
#
_symmetry.space_group_name_H-M   'P 1'
#
loop_
_entity.id
_entity.type
_entity.pdbx_description
1 polymer ?
#
loop_
_entity_poly.entity_id
_entity_poly.type
_entity_poly.pdbx_seq_one_letter_code
_entity_poly.pdbx_strand_id
1 'polypeptide(L)'
;MQTAENNTCEFPLNVTDATGTEITLDEQPDRITTTNPSAAQTLWELGAQDRVVGVTEFAGYLNGTDSKTNVSAEFGVSVEKVVATDPDLVLAPNASAGQVADLRAQNLTVYHFPAATDTDDIAAKTERTGRLVGNCEAAAEVNNEMNQTVENVESQTAELDRPDALYPLGGGYVAADNTFINEIMQIGGTTNVAASEADGYPQLSDEVILKTDPEVVLVTDTEGAILEKEPYASTTAGADDNYVVMNRSYLNQPAPRSVIESTKTLAAAVEDLQADKTEDTTDSSDTCGFPLTVTDATGTEITLDEQPDRITTTNPSAAQTLWEIGAQDRVVGVTGFAGYLNGTDSKTNVSAEFGVSVEKVVATDPDLVLAPNASAGQVADLRAQNLTVYHFPAATDTEDIASKTERTGRLVGNCEAATDINNEMNQTVENVENQTADLDRPDALYPLGGGYVAADNTFINEIMQIGGTTNVAASEADGYPQLSDEVILQTNPELMVVTDSEASILERQPYASTSAGENNNYVVLNNNYLNQPAPRSVIESTKTLANGVEDLQSEGDRDDTSGTDGSGGTGNDEDDRNDKNEQDETTVDANETAVDTNETTVDANETAVDENQTTTDTSSKENTTSAEFNGTSNDEDDKTGTSNDVANQETEQDGGPSNTTDEGTESEVPGFGIIVTVLVILGFTYLSPRE
;
A
#
# COMPACT_ATOMS: atom_id res chain seq x y z
N MET A 1 27.01 27.36 7.03
CA MET A 1 26.56 28.39 8.00
C MET A 1 26.19 29.67 7.27
N GLN A 2 24.99 29.69 6.67
CA GLN A 2 24.27 30.94 6.44
C GLN A 2 23.41 31.21 7.69
N THR A 3 22.98 32.46 7.91
CA THR A 3 22.24 32.83 9.12
C THR A 3 20.78 32.41 9.03
N ALA A 4 20.25 31.81 10.11
CA ALA A 4 18.83 31.47 10.21
C ALA A 4 17.97 32.75 10.30
N GLU A 5 17.38 33.16 9.18
CA GLU A 5 16.42 34.25 9.13
C GLU A 5 14.99 33.74 9.32
N ASN A 6 14.58 33.66 10.59
CA ASN A 6 13.19 33.60 11.06
C ASN A 6 12.24 32.62 10.31
N ASN A 7 12.13 31.40 10.82
CA ASN A 7 11.01 30.48 10.55
C ASN A 7 9.71 30.94 11.26
N THR A 8 9.37 32.23 11.17
CA THR A 8 8.22 32.83 11.83
C THR A 8 7.06 32.98 10.85
N CYS A 9 5.97 32.25 11.09
CA CYS A 9 4.67 32.46 10.44
C CYS A 9 3.95 33.68 11.03
N GLU A 10 4.62 34.84 10.99
CA GLU A 10 4.06 36.13 11.44
C GLU A 10 3.56 36.94 10.23
N PHE A 11 2.36 37.50 10.36
CA PHE A 11 1.76 38.43 9.41
C PHE A 11 1.80 39.87 9.98
N PRO A 12 2.01 40.92 9.18
CA PRO A 12 2.03 40.94 7.71
C PRO A 12 3.30 40.32 7.11
N LEU A 13 3.12 39.37 6.19
CA LEU A 13 4.19 38.64 5.52
C LEU A 13 4.50 39.30 4.17
N ASN A 14 5.75 39.71 3.97
CA ASN A 14 6.25 40.19 2.67
C ASN A 14 7.20 39.14 2.08
N VAL A 15 6.94 38.72 0.85
CA VAL A 15 7.76 37.72 0.12
C VAL A 15 7.91 38.11 -1.35
N THR A 16 9.09 37.87 -1.91
CA THR A 16 9.33 37.98 -3.35
C THR A 16 9.17 36.61 -3.99
N ASP A 17 8.41 36.53 -5.09
CA ASP A 17 8.16 35.29 -5.82
C ASP A 17 9.18 35.03 -6.95
N ALA A 18 9.03 33.92 -7.66
CA ALA A 18 9.92 33.55 -8.77
C ALA A 18 9.83 34.47 -10.01
N THR A 19 8.85 35.38 -10.09
CA THR A 19 8.83 36.42 -11.13
C THR A 19 9.54 37.71 -10.67
N GLY A 20 10.08 37.76 -9.46
CA GLY A 20 10.62 38.97 -8.84
C GLY A 20 9.54 39.95 -8.35
N THR A 21 8.29 39.51 -8.21
CA THR A 21 7.19 40.33 -7.69
C THR A 21 7.16 40.24 -6.17
N GLU A 22 7.20 41.40 -5.50
CA GLU A 22 6.95 41.50 -4.06
C GLU A 22 5.44 41.36 -3.79
N ILE A 23 5.10 40.49 -2.85
CA ILE A 23 3.74 40.15 -2.44
C ILE A 23 3.62 40.39 -0.94
N THR A 24 2.58 41.13 -0.54
CA THR A 24 2.22 41.35 0.86
C THR A 24 0.95 40.58 1.18
N LEU A 25 0.99 39.76 2.22
CA LEU A 25 -0.19 39.20 2.89
C LEU A 25 -0.32 39.91 4.24
N ASP A 26 -1.32 40.78 4.40
CA ASP A 26 -1.49 41.54 5.65
C ASP A 26 -1.94 40.65 6.82
N GLU A 27 -2.71 39.61 6.53
CA GLU A 27 -3.24 38.60 7.46
C GLU A 27 -3.12 37.20 6.84
N GLN A 28 -3.40 36.14 7.61
CA GLN A 28 -3.38 34.75 7.14
C GLN A 28 -4.53 34.52 6.13
N PRO A 29 -4.30 33.88 4.97
CA PRO A 29 -5.35 33.68 3.96
C PRO A 29 -6.38 32.63 4.41
N ASP A 30 -7.66 32.95 4.28
CA ASP A 30 -8.80 32.06 4.59
C ASP A 30 -9.30 31.31 3.33
N ARG A 31 -9.09 31.88 2.15
CA ARG A 31 -9.57 31.38 0.85
C ARG A 31 -8.42 31.20 -0.13
N ILE A 32 -7.97 29.96 -0.28
CA ILE A 32 -6.81 29.60 -1.11
C ILE A 32 -7.27 28.88 -2.38
N THR A 33 -6.70 29.21 -3.54
CA THR A 33 -6.92 28.46 -4.79
C THR A 33 -5.59 27.98 -5.37
N THR A 34 -5.51 26.72 -5.77
CA THR A 34 -4.30 26.11 -6.36
C THR A 34 -4.46 25.92 -7.86
N THR A 35 -3.44 26.28 -8.64
CA THR A 35 -3.52 26.20 -10.12
C THR A 35 -2.91 24.92 -10.73
N ASN A 36 -2.44 24.01 -9.89
CA ASN A 36 -1.81 22.74 -10.26
C ASN A 36 -1.86 21.80 -9.04
N PRO A 37 -2.04 20.47 -9.23
CA PRO A 37 -2.29 19.56 -8.11
C PRO A 37 -1.08 19.41 -7.16
N SER A 38 0.16 19.68 -7.61
CA SER A 38 1.32 19.71 -6.70
C SER A 38 1.26 20.82 -5.65
N ALA A 39 0.45 21.86 -5.83
CA ALA A 39 0.16 22.83 -4.77
C ALA A 39 -1.07 22.45 -3.93
N ALA A 40 -1.95 21.56 -4.43
CA ALA A 40 -3.00 20.97 -3.62
C ALA A 40 -2.41 19.93 -2.66
N GLN A 41 -1.59 18.98 -3.15
CA GLN A 41 -0.95 17.94 -2.33
C GLN A 41 -0.26 18.56 -1.10
N THR A 42 0.58 19.57 -1.30
CA THR A 42 1.25 20.30 -0.20
C THR A 42 0.30 21.04 0.75
N LEU A 43 -0.89 21.49 0.32
CA LEU A 43 -1.86 22.07 1.26
C LEU A 43 -2.62 21.02 2.07
N TRP A 44 -2.74 19.78 1.58
CA TRP A 44 -3.30 18.66 2.35
C TRP A 44 -2.27 18.15 3.37
N GLU A 45 -1.01 17.93 2.96
CA GLU A 45 0.11 17.59 3.84
C GLU A 45 0.27 18.58 5.01
N LEU A 46 0.10 19.87 4.74
CA LEU A 46 0.23 20.94 5.74
C LEU A 46 -1.01 21.12 6.63
N GLY A 47 -2.09 20.33 6.47
CA GLY A 47 -3.34 20.51 7.22
C GLY A 47 -4.06 21.84 6.91
N ALA A 48 -4.02 22.28 5.66
CA ALA A 48 -4.60 23.55 5.19
C ALA A 48 -5.76 23.39 4.19
N GLN A 49 -6.18 22.16 3.90
CA GLN A 49 -7.20 21.80 2.90
C GLN A 49 -8.57 22.46 3.14
N ASP A 50 -8.94 22.77 4.38
CA ASP A 50 -10.23 23.39 4.71
C ASP A 50 -10.35 24.81 4.12
N ARG A 51 -9.23 25.53 4.08
CA ARG A 51 -9.11 26.89 3.49
C ARG A 51 -8.96 26.87 1.98
N VAL A 52 -8.77 25.71 1.36
CA VAL A 52 -8.80 25.59 -0.09
C VAL A 52 -10.23 25.72 -0.58
N VAL A 53 -10.46 26.56 -1.59
CA VAL A 53 -11.77 26.84 -2.20
C VAL A 53 -11.82 26.49 -3.70
N GLY A 54 -10.67 26.26 -4.33
CA GLY A 54 -10.56 25.81 -5.72
C GLY A 54 -9.29 25.04 -6.02
N VAL A 55 -9.42 24.01 -6.87
CA VAL A 55 -8.35 23.10 -7.32
C VAL A 55 -8.54 22.75 -8.79
N THR A 56 -7.50 22.27 -9.47
CA THR A 56 -7.63 21.62 -10.79
C THR A 56 -8.21 20.21 -10.67
N GLU A 57 -8.89 19.70 -11.70
CA GLU A 57 -9.42 18.31 -11.72
C GLU A 57 -8.35 17.23 -11.45
N PHE A 58 -7.10 17.50 -11.85
CA PHE A 58 -5.94 16.63 -11.60
C PHE A 58 -5.56 16.50 -10.10
N ALA A 59 -6.27 17.19 -9.20
CA ALA A 59 -6.17 17.04 -7.75
C ALA A 59 -7.26 16.13 -7.15
N GLY A 60 -8.18 15.60 -7.96
CA GLY A 60 -9.36 14.83 -7.51
C GLY A 60 -9.07 13.57 -6.69
N TYR A 61 -7.82 13.09 -6.66
CA TYR A 61 -7.37 12.00 -5.81
C TYR A 61 -7.16 12.41 -4.33
N LEU A 62 -7.26 13.71 -4.01
CA LEU A 62 -7.14 14.23 -2.65
C LEU A 62 -8.52 14.29 -1.98
N ASN A 63 -8.64 13.66 -0.81
CA ASN A 63 -9.88 13.55 -0.05
C ASN A 63 -10.58 14.93 0.13
N GLY A 64 -11.87 14.98 -0.17
CA GLY A 64 -12.71 16.17 -0.01
C GLY A 64 -12.57 17.23 -1.11
N THR A 65 -11.87 16.93 -2.22
CA THR A 65 -11.75 17.87 -3.35
C THR A 65 -13.06 18.13 -4.09
N ASP A 66 -14.04 17.24 -4.00
CA ASP A 66 -15.39 17.38 -4.61
C ASP A 66 -16.20 18.53 -4.01
N SER A 67 -15.89 18.90 -2.77
CA SER A 67 -16.43 20.10 -2.11
C SER A 67 -15.85 21.42 -2.65
N LYS A 68 -14.83 21.36 -3.51
CA LYS A 68 -14.01 22.48 -3.98
C LYS A 68 -14.35 22.85 -5.41
N THR A 69 -14.09 24.10 -5.79
CA THR A 69 -14.37 24.54 -7.17
C THR A 69 -13.31 24.00 -8.13
N ASN A 70 -13.71 23.16 -9.10
CA ASN A 70 -12.83 22.73 -10.19
C ASN A 70 -12.48 23.93 -11.11
N VAL A 71 -11.28 24.50 -10.98
CA VAL A 71 -10.80 25.67 -11.74
C VAL A 71 -10.10 25.35 -13.07
N SER A 72 -10.09 24.08 -13.51
CA SER A 72 -9.46 23.69 -14.79
C SER A 72 -10.03 24.43 -16.02
N ALA A 73 -9.21 24.57 -17.04
CA ALA A 73 -9.58 24.86 -18.42
C ALA A 73 -9.23 23.67 -19.34
N GLU A 74 -9.60 23.73 -20.62
CA GLU A 74 -9.19 22.75 -21.64
C GLU A 74 -7.66 22.53 -21.68
N PHE A 75 -6.90 23.60 -21.38
CA PHE A 75 -5.45 23.54 -21.13
C PHE A 75 -5.10 24.39 -19.91
N GLY A 76 -4.67 23.74 -18.83
CA GLY A 76 -4.27 24.42 -17.58
C GLY A 76 -5.48 24.94 -16.80
N VAL A 77 -5.48 26.23 -16.45
CA VAL A 77 -6.44 26.83 -15.50
C VAL A 77 -7.24 27.97 -16.11
N SER A 78 -8.53 28.02 -15.79
CA SER A 78 -9.42 29.10 -16.20
C SER A 78 -9.32 30.27 -15.22
N VAL A 79 -8.77 31.39 -15.70
CA VAL A 79 -8.70 32.67 -14.97
C VAL A 79 -10.09 33.10 -14.48
N GLU A 80 -11.14 32.90 -15.29
CA GLU A 80 -12.52 33.24 -14.94
C GLU A 80 -13.05 32.40 -13.77
N LYS A 81 -12.69 31.10 -13.72
CA LYS A 81 -13.06 30.23 -12.60
C LYS A 81 -12.28 30.56 -11.33
N VAL A 82 -10.99 30.90 -11.42
CA VAL A 82 -10.19 31.33 -10.25
C VAL A 82 -10.65 32.68 -9.70
N VAL A 83 -11.17 33.58 -10.55
CA VAL A 83 -11.85 34.80 -10.06
C VAL A 83 -13.16 34.44 -9.35
N ALA A 84 -13.89 33.44 -9.85
CA ALA A 84 -15.16 33.00 -9.26
C ALA A 84 -15.00 32.27 -7.91
N THR A 85 -13.80 31.83 -7.52
CA THR A 85 -13.54 31.29 -6.18
C THR A 85 -13.29 32.38 -5.12
N ASP A 86 -13.19 33.66 -5.50
CA ASP A 86 -12.92 34.80 -4.61
C ASP A 86 -11.77 34.52 -3.61
N PRO A 87 -10.53 34.24 -4.07
CA PRO A 87 -9.42 33.82 -3.20
C PRO A 87 -8.58 34.99 -2.67
N ASP A 88 -8.19 34.90 -1.40
CA ASP A 88 -7.20 35.79 -0.77
C ASP A 88 -5.78 35.52 -1.30
N LEU A 89 -5.52 34.27 -1.68
CA LEU A 89 -4.24 33.80 -2.20
C LEU A 89 -4.43 32.72 -3.28
N VAL A 90 -3.76 32.90 -4.42
CA VAL A 90 -3.60 31.89 -5.47
C VAL A 90 -2.17 31.34 -5.43
N LEU A 91 -2.04 30.03 -5.24
CA LEU A 91 -0.76 29.32 -5.31
C LEU A 91 -0.54 28.79 -6.72
N ALA A 92 0.51 29.28 -7.38
CA ALA A 92 0.85 28.95 -8.77
C ALA A 92 2.25 28.30 -8.88
N PRO A 93 2.36 26.97 -8.92
CA PRO A 93 3.57 26.26 -9.33
C PRO A 93 4.04 26.67 -10.73
N ASN A 94 5.32 26.47 -11.05
CA ASN A 94 5.92 26.89 -12.32
C ASN A 94 5.25 26.32 -13.59
N ALA A 95 4.57 25.18 -13.49
CA ALA A 95 3.73 24.65 -14.56
C ALA A 95 2.56 25.58 -14.98
N SER A 96 2.20 26.54 -14.12
CA SER A 96 1.16 27.56 -14.34
C SER A 96 1.73 28.97 -14.65
N ALA A 97 3.03 29.09 -14.92
CA ALA A 97 3.70 30.38 -15.16
C ALA A 97 3.00 31.26 -16.22
N GLY A 98 2.42 30.63 -17.25
CA GLY A 98 1.71 31.33 -18.32
C GLY A 98 0.45 32.08 -17.85
N GLN A 99 -0.24 31.58 -16.82
CA GLN A 99 -1.48 32.16 -16.30
C GLN A 99 -1.25 33.24 -15.23
N VAL A 100 -0.06 33.32 -14.62
CA VAL A 100 0.24 34.25 -13.50
C VAL A 100 -0.04 35.71 -13.86
N ALA A 101 0.32 36.13 -15.07
CA ALA A 101 0.10 37.51 -15.52
C ALA A 101 -1.39 37.85 -15.68
N ASP A 102 -2.19 36.93 -16.23
CA ASP A 102 -3.62 37.14 -16.49
C ASP A 102 -4.45 37.07 -15.19
N LEU A 103 -4.06 36.21 -14.25
CA LEU A 103 -4.63 36.15 -12.89
C LEU A 103 -4.35 37.46 -12.13
N ARG A 104 -3.11 37.95 -12.15
CA ARG A 104 -2.74 39.25 -11.55
C ARG A 104 -3.44 40.43 -12.22
N ALA A 105 -3.74 40.36 -13.51
CA ALA A 105 -4.52 41.38 -14.21
C ALA A 105 -5.98 41.49 -13.71
N GLN A 106 -6.50 40.49 -12.98
CA GLN A 106 -7.79 40.56 -12.29
C GLN A 106 -7.67 41.15 -10.88
N ASN A 107 -6.48 41.58 -10.45
CA ASN A 107 -6.12 42.03 -9.10
C ASN A 107 -6.09 40.93 -8.03
N LEU A 108 -5.91 39.66 -8.43
CA LEU A 108 -5.70 38.55 -7.48
C LEU A 108 -4.27 38.54 -6.92
N THR A 109 -4.14 38.19 -5.64
CA THR A 109 -2.85 37.90 -5.01
C THR A 109 -2.35 36.53 -5.46
N VAL A 110 -1.40 36.49 -6.39
CA VAL A 110 -0.82 35.24 -6.92
C VAL A 110 0.61 35.10 -6.45
N TYR A 111 0.98 33.98 -5.84
CA TYR A 111 2.37 33.60 -5.57
C TYR A 111 2.86 32.59 -6.61
N HIS A 112 3.90 32.95 -7.37
CA HIS A 112 4.54 32.04 -8.32
C HIS A 112 5.76 31.36 -7.71
N PHE A 113 5.73 30.03 -7.62
CA PHE A 113 6.88 29.23 -7.21
C PHE A 113 7.89 29.10 -8.36
N PRO A 114 9.19 28.90 -8.06
CA PRO A 114 10.16 28.52 -9.08
C PRO A 114 9.83 27.14 -9.67
N ALA A 115 10.60 26.72 -10.68
CA ALA A 115 10.70 25.30 -10.97
C ALA A 115 11.17 24.54 -9.70
N ALA A 116 10.83 23.26 -9.62
CA ALA A 116 11.39 22.37 -8.62
C ALA A 116 12.02 21.19 -9.36
N THR A 117 13.34 21.04 -9.25
CA THR A 117 14.10 20.00 -9.95
C THR A 117 14.61 18.89 -9.05
N ASP A 118 14.64 19.12 -7.74
CA ASP A 118 15.23 18.24 -6.73
C ASP A 118 14.44 18.31 -5.40
N THR A 119 14.93 17.59 -4.38
CA THR A 119 14.30 17.51 -3.06
C THR A 119 14.51 18.79 -2.23
N ASP A 120 15.62 19.51 -2.41
CA ASP A 120 15.88 20.79 -1.74
C ASP A 120 14.92 21.89 -2.23
N ASP A 121 14.67 21.95 -3.54
CA ASP A 121 13.64 22.81 -4.15
C ASP A 121 12.24 22.50 -3.61
N ILE A 122 11.91 21.21 -3.40
CA ILE A 122 10.63 20.80 -2.82
C ILE A 122 10.55 21.19 -1.34
N ALA A 123 11.61 20.98 -0.56
CA ALA A 123 11.66 21.41 0.84
C ALA A 123 11.48 22.94 0.95
N ALA A 124 12.13 23.70 0.07
CA ALA A 124 11.99 25.17 -0.02
C ALA A 124 10.58 25.60 -0.46
N LYS A 125 9.95 24.89 -1.40
CA LYS A 125 8.55 25.09 -1.82
C LYS A 125 7.58 24.82 -0.66
N THR A 126 7.81 23.78 0.13
CA THR A 126 6.97 23.41 1.29
C THR A 126 7.14 24.41 2.43
N GLU A 127 8.37 24.82 2.79
CA GLU A 127 8.62 25.91 3.76
C GLU A 127 7.93 27.20 3.31
N ARG A 128 8.05 27.55 2.02
CA ARG A 128 7.40 28.72 1.43
C ARG A 128 5.88 28.65 1.54
N THR A 129 5.30 27.48 1.28
CA THR A 129 3.85 27.25 1.36
C THR A 129 3.39 27.35 2.81
N GLY A 130 4.06 26.69 3.75
CA GLY A 130 3.81 26.81 5.18
C GLY A 130 3.81 28.26 5.65
N ARG A 131 4.82 29.05 5.25
CA ARG A 131 4.89 30.49 5.56
C ARG A 131 3.73 31.28 4.96
N LEU A 132 3.40 31.06 3.69
CA LEU A 132 2.29 31.73 3.00
C LEU A 132 0.93 31.46 3.66
N VAL A 133 0.72 30.27 4.22
CA VAL A 133 -0.58 29.86 4.79
C VAL A 133 -0.63 29.85 6.32
N GLY A 134 0.48 30.15 7.02
CA GLY A 134 0.58 30.18 8.48
C GLY A 134 0.95 28.84 9.15
N ASN A 135 1.22 27.79 8.38
CA ASN A 135 1.43 26.41 8.85
C ASN A 135 2.93 26.03 8.87
N CYS A 136 3.79 26.86 9.50
CA CYS A 136 5.24 26.67 9.52
C CYS A 136 5.71 25.39 10.24
N GLU A 137 4.98 24.94 11.26
CA GLU A 137 5.36 23.78 12.07
C GLU A 137 5.15 22.48 11.28
N ALA A 138 3.96 22.30 10.71
CA ALA A 138 3.68 21.21 9.75
C ALA A 138 4.64 21.22 8.55
N ALA A 139 5.04 22.39 8.04
CA ALA A 139 6.01 22.47 6.94
C ALA A 139 7.42 22.02 7.33
N ALA A 140 7.81 22.17 8.59
CA ALA A 140 9.05 21.61 9.10
C ALA A 140 8.92 20.10 9.33
N GLU A 141 7.77 19.63 9.83
CA GLU A 141 7.47 18.21 10.08
C GLU A 141 7.47 17.39 8.78
N VAL A 142 6.68 17.80 7.78
CA VAL A 142 6.61 17.17 6.44
C VAL A 142 7.97 17.17 5.74
N ASN A 143 8.75 18.25 5.85
CA ASN A 143 10.12 18.28 5.31
C ASN A 143 11.06 17.31 6.06
N ASN A 144 10.91 17.16 7.38
CA ASN A 144 11.71 16.21 8.15
C ASN A 144 11.37 14.76 7.79
N GLU A 145 10.10 14.44 7.55
CA GLU A 145 9.64 13.12 7.10
C GLU A 145 10.15 12.78 5.69
N MET A 146 10.04 13.74 4.76
CA MET A 146 10.57 13.62 3.40
C MET A 146 12.08 13.36 3.43
N ASN A 147 12.84 14.19 4.17
CA ASN A 147 14.29 14.07 4.23
C ASN A 147 14.73 12.76 4.90
N GLN A 148 14.06 12.31 5.97
CA GLN A 148 14.33 11.00 6.58
C GLN A 148 14.01 9.84 5.63
N THR A 149 12.96 9.96 4.81
CA THR A 149 12.66 8.95 3.79
C THR A 149 13.76 8.91 2.73
N VAL A 150 14.25 10.06 2.26
CA VAL A 150 15.37 10.14 1.32
C VAL A 150 16.64 9.54 1.92
N GLU A 151 17.05 9.94 3.13
CA GLU A 151 18.24 9.37 3.82
C GLU A 151 18.15 7.84 3.97
N ASN A 152 16.97 7.31 4.28
CA ASN A 152 16.74 5.86 4.39
C ASN A 152 16.83 5.16 3.03
N VAL A 153 16.18 5.71 1.99
CA VAL A 153 16.17 5.11 0.64
C VAL A 153 17.52 5.23 -0.07
N GLU A 154 18.26 6.32 0.13
CA GLU A 154 19.67 6.41 -0.30
C GLU A 154 20.52 5.35 0.41
N SER A 155 20.30 5.09 1.71
CA SER A 155 21.03 4.05 2.44
C SER A 155 20.62 2.63 2.06
N GLN A 156 19.38 2.42 1.59
CA GLN A 156 18.87 1.16 1.04
C GLN A 156 19.53 0.87 -0.32
N THR A 157 19.54 1.88 -1.20
CA THR A 157 20.04 1.76 -2.58
C THR A 157 21.56 1.97 -2.74
N ALA A 158 22.30 2.25 -1.65
CA ALA A 158 23.71 2.63 -1.69
C ALA A 158 24.68 1.55 -2.23
N GLU A 159 24.41 0.27 -1.93
CA GLU A 159 25.25 -0.87 -2.33
C GLU A 159 24.61 -1.67 -3.49
N LEU A 160 23.53 -1.15 -4.08
CA LEU A 160 22.82 -1.74 -5.21
C LEU A 160 23.47 -1.34 -6.55
N ASP A 161 23.50 -2.28 -7.50
CA ASP A 161 23.63 -1.96 -8.92
C ASP A 161 22.45 -1.09 -9.37
N ARG A 162 22.70 -0.19 -10.33
CA ARG A 162 21.78 0.91 -10.65
C ARG A 162 21.27 0.78 -12.07
N PRO A 163 20.17 0.03 -12.31
CA PRO A 163 19.78 -0.37 -13.65
C PRO A 163 19.48 0.83 -14.55
N ASP A 164 19.83 0.70 -15.83
CA ASP A 164 19.60 1.74 -16.83
C ASP A 164 18.10 1.84 -17.13
N ALA A 165 17.47 2.93 -16.68
CA ALA A 165 16.02 3.09 -16.65
C ALA A 165 15.54 4.30 -17.47
N LEU A 166 14.28 4.26 -17.90
CA LEU A 166 13.65 5.34 -18.66
C LEU A 166 12.21 5.60 -18.20
N TYR A 167 11.80 6.87 -18.11
CA TYR A 167 10.38 7.24 -17.94
C TYR A 167 9.80 7.94 -19.19
N PRO A 168 9.00 7.26 -20.01
CA PRO A 168 8.31 7.86 -21.15
C PRO A 168 7.00 8.54 -20.76
N LEU A 169 6.83 9.79 -21.21
CA LEU A 169 5.61 10.61 -21.03
C LEU A 169 4.63 10.48 -22.22
N GLY A 170 4.93 9.59 -23.17
CA GLY A 170 4.19 9.42 -24.42
C GLY A 170 4.59 10.43 -25.52
N GLY A 171 4.25 10.12 -26.77
CA GLY A 171 4.58 11.00 -27.91
C GLY A 171 6.08 11.23 -28.14
N GLY A 172 6.93 10.31 -27.68
CA GLY A 172 8.40 10.43 -27.71
C GLY A 172 9.00 11.30 -26.60
N TYR A 173 8.18 11.95 -25.76
CA TYR A 173 8.66 12.71 -24.61
C TYR A 173 9.12 11.78 -23.48
N VAL A 174 10.16 12.20 -22.77
CA VAL A 174 10.72 11.50 -21.58
C VAL A 174 11.06 12.52 -20.50
N ALA A 175 11.28 12.08 -19.26
CA ALA A 175 11.93 12.89 -18.24
C ALA A 175 13.46 12.71 -18.28
N ALA A 176 14.22 13.80 -18.39
CA ALA A 176 15.68 13.80 -18.52
C ALA A 176 16.36 14.62 -17.40
N ASP A 177 17.61 15.06 -17.58
CA ASP A 177 18.38 15.73 -16.50
C ASP A 177 17.73 17.03 -16.05
N ASN A 178 18.06 17.51 -14.85
CA ASN A 178 17.45 18.70 -14.25
C ASN A 178 15.91 18.60 -14.20
N THR A 179 15.38 17.45 -13.76
CA THR A 179 13.94 17.25 -13.47
C THR A 179 13.73 16.51 -12.14
N PHE A 180 12.61 16.83 -11.48
CA PHE A 180 12.13 16.14 -10.28
C PHE A 180 12.04 14.60 -10.44
N ILE A 181 11.64 14.12 -11.62
CA ILE A 181 11.55 12.70 -11.92
C ILE A 181 12.94 12.06 -12.00
N ASN A 182 13.93 12.77 -12.56
CA ASN A 182 15.32 12.34 -12.54
C ASN A 182 15.88 12.23 -11.11
N GLU A 183 15.45 13.11 -10.19
CA GLU A 183 15.81 13.02 -8.79
C GLU A 183 15.15 11.81 -8.09
N ILE A 184 13.85 11.55 -8.32
CA ILE A 184 13.19 10.31 -7.87
C ILE A 184 13.93 9.08 -8.40
N MET A 185 14.27 9.06 -9.69
CA MET A 185 14.97 7.96 -10.35
C MET A 185 16.35 7.72 -9.73
N GLN A 186 17.06 8.78 -9.35
CA GLN A 186 18.36 8.69 -8.67
C GLN A 186 18.22 8.20 -7.22
N ILE A 187 17.32 8.77 -6.42
CA ILE A 187 17.14 8.36 -5.02
C ILE A 187 16.64 6.91 -4.96
N GLY A 188 15.66 6.55 -5.79
CA GLY A 188 15.13 5.18 -5.91
C GLY A 188 16.04 4.18 -6.64
N GLY A 189 17.35 4.41 -6.71
CA GLY A 189 18.32 3.39 -7.14
C GLY A 189 18.59 3.23 -8.64
N THR A 190 17.88 3.91 -9.55
CA THR A 190 18.07 3.72 -11.01
C THR A 190 19.05 4.69 -11.67
N THR A 191 19.48 4.39 -12.90
CA THR A 191 20.26 5.30 -13.76
C THR A 191 19.37 5.80 -14.90
N ASN A 192 18.92 7.06 -14.88
CA ASN A 192 18.07 7.58 -15.94
C ASN A 192 18.85 7.78 -17.25
N VAL A 193 18.64 6.92 -18.24
CA VAL A 193 19.39 6.96 -19.50
C VAL A 193 19.19 8.26 -20.29
N ALA A 194 18.01 8.90 -20.16
CA ALA A 194 17.68 10.15 -20.84
C ALA A 194 18.49 11.34 -20.31
N ALA A 195 18.96 11.30 -19.05
CA ALA A 195 19.74 12.38 -18.45
C ALA A 195 21.09 12.60 -19.17
N SER A 196 21.63 11.57 -19.82
CA SER A 196 22.85 11.69 -20.63
C SER A 196 22.67 12.37 -21.99
N GLU A 197 21.42 12.55 -22.44
CA GLU A 197 21.08 13.04 -23.79
C GLU A 197 20.56 14.49 -23.81
N ALA A 198 19.81 14.94 -22.78
CA ALA A 198 19.32 16.32 -22.67
C ALA A 198 18.79 16.70 -21.27
N ASP A 199 18.48 18.00 -21.09
CA ASP A 199 17.74 18.54 -19.94
C ASP A 199 16.21 18.50 -20.12
N GLY A 200 15.48 18.40 -19.01
CA GLY A 200 14.05 18.68 -18.93
C GLY A 200 13.17 17.58 -19.52
N TYR A 201 12.31 17.98 -20.47
CA TYR A 201 11.35 17.08 -21.13
C TYR A 201 11.61 17.04 -22.66
N PRO A 202 12.72 16.43 -23.10
CA PRO A 202 13.06 16.30 -24.51
C PRO A 202 12.14 15.29 -25.21
N GLN A 203 12.11 15.33 -26.55
CA GLN A 203 11.69 14.18 -27.34
C GLN A 203 12.94 13.40 -27.76
N LEU A 204 13.01 12.12 -27.40
CA LEU A 204 14.01 11.20 -27.95
C LEU A 204 13.50 10.59 -29.26
N SER A 205 14.42 10.16 -30.12
CA SER A 205 14.08 9.36 -31.29
C SER A 205 14.20 7.87 -30.99
N ASP A 206 13.52 7.04 -31.78
CA ASP A 206 13.60 5.59 -31.74
C ASP A 206 15.06 5.09 -31.76
N GLU A 207 15.91 5.71 -32.60
CA GLU A 207 17.36 5.41 -32.70
C GLU A 207 18.14 5.80 -31.43
N VAL A 208 17.69 6.79 -30.65
CA VAL A 208 18.29 7.11 -29.34
C VAL A 208 17.81 6.13 -28.28
N ILE A 209 16.51 5.81 -28.23
CA ILE A 209 15.95 4.87 -27.24
C ILE A 209 16.57 3.47 -27.39
N LEU A 210 16.71 2.98 -28.62
CA LEU A 210 17.41 1.72 -28.96
C LEU A 210 18.94 1.77 -28.78
N LYS A 211 19.53 2.96 -28.58
CA LYS A 211 20.96 3.16 -28.31
C LYS A 211 21.24 3.30 -26.80
N THR A 212 20.31 3.90 -26.06
CA THR A 212 20.33 3.94 -24.60
C THR A 212 19.93 2.62 -23.97
N ASP A 213 19.12 1.82 -24.67
CA ASP A 213 18.77 0.44 -24.34
C ASP A 213 18.40 0.23 -22.85
N PRO A 214 17.36 0.92 -22.34
CA PRO A 214 16.95 0.77 -20.95
C PRO A 214 16.61 -0.69 -20.62
N GLU A 215 17.12 -1.12 -19.47
CA GLU A 215 16.82 -2.39 -18.79
C GLU A 215 15.47 -2.33 -18.06
N VAL A 216 15.02 -1.14 -17.66
CA VAL A 216 13.76 -0.91 -16.93
C VAL A 216 12.98 0.26 -17.55
N VAL A 217 11.67 0.10 -17.72
CA VAL A 217 10.77 1.23 -18.07
C VAL A 217 9.85 1.56 -16.90
N LEU A 218 9.87 2.81 -16.44
CA LEU A 218 8.84 3.30 -15.51
C LEU A 218 7.55 3.54 -16.30
N VAL A 219 6.43 3.03 -15.79
CA VAL A 219 5.09 3.19 -16.40
C VAL A 219 4.10 3.80 -15.41
N THR A 220 2.94 4.22 -15.90
CA THR A 220 1.85 4.74 -15.05
C THR A 220 0.50 4.08 -15.35
N ASP A 221 0.56 2.97 -16.07
CA ASP A 221 -0.51 2.04 -16.42
C ASP A 221 -0.09 0.65 -15.96
N THR A 222 -0.99 -0.09 -15.32
CA THR A 222 -0.72 -1.39 -14.70
C THR A 222 -0.45 -2.52 -15.71
N GLU A 223 -0.81 -2.32 -16.99
CA GLU A 223 -0.59 -3.28 -18.08
C GLU A 223 0.80 -3.16 -18.73
N GLY A 224 1.66 -2.23 -18.29
CA GLY A 224 3.00 -2.02 -18.85
C GLY A 224 3.00 -1.68 -20.35
N ALA A 225 1.87 -1.24 -20.91
CA ALA A 225 1.51 -1.47 -22.31
C ALA A 225 2.37 -0.71 -23.31
N ILE A 226 3.26 0.17 -22.86
CA ILE A 226 4.29 0.79 -23.70
C ILE A 226 5.36 -0.21 -24.18
N LEU A 227 5.64 -1.28 -23.41
CA LEU A 227 6.64 -2.30 -23.76
C LEU A 227 6.29 -3.08 -25.03
N GLU A 228 5.00 -3.35 -25.31
CA GLU A 228 4.57 -3.98 -26.57
C GLU A 228 4.87 -3.14 -27.84
N LYS A 229 5.35 -1.90 -27.70
CA LYS A 229 5.42 -0.91 -28.79
C LYS A 229 6.86 -0.56 -29.11
N GLU A 230 7.23 -0.67 -30.37
CA GLU A 230 8.48 -0.09 -30.90
C GLU A 230 8.55 1.42 -30.56
N PRO A 231 9.72 1.94 -30.10
CA PRO A 231 11.02 1.26 -29.96
C PRO A 231 11.18 0.37 -28.71
N TYR A 232 10.35 0.53 -27.68
CA TYR A 232 10.53 -0.11 -26.37
C TYR A 232 10.52 -1.64 -26.43
N ALA A 233 9.70 -2.22 -27.31
CA ALA A 233 9.66 -3.67 -27.61
C ALA A 233 10.98 -4.27 -28.11
N SER A 234 11.95 -3.43 -28.49
CA SER A 234 13.27 -3.82 -29.00
C SER A 234 14.42 -3.31 -28.10
N THR A 235 14.13 -2.84 -26.87
CA THR A 235 15.14 -2.63 -25.81
C THR A 235 15.13 -3.80 -24.83
N THR A 236 16.14 -3.88 -23.96
CA THR A 236 16.25 -4.91 -22.92
C THR A 236 14.99 -4.98 -22.06
N ALA A 237 14.47 -3.84 -21.58
CA ALA A 237 13.20 -3.77 -20.85
C ALA A 237 12.00 -4.41 -21.59
N GLY A 238 11.86 -4.20 -22.90
CA GLY A 238 10.77 -4.79 -23.69
C GLY A 238 11.00 -6.22 -24.16
N ALA A 239 12.25 -6.70 -24.08
CA ALA A 239 12.59 -8.09 -24.35
C ALA A 239 12.34 -8.99 -23.11
N ASP A 240 12.60 -8.44 -21.92
CA ASP A 240 12.52 -9.13 -20.62
C ASP A 240 11.23 -8.78 -19.84
N ASP A 241 10.32 -8.00 -20.43
CA ASP A 241 9.04 -7.50 -19.87
C ASP A 241 9.19 -6.72 -18.54
N ASN A 242 10.29 -5.96 -18.42
CA ASN A 242 10.73 -5.30 -17.19
C ASN A 242 10.23 -3.85 -17.09
N TYR A 243 9.29 -3.63 -16.17
CA TYR A 243 8.76 -2.31 -15.84
C TYR A 243 8.46 -2.12 -14.35
N VAL A 244 8.45 -0.87 -13.92
CA VAL A 244 7.99 -0.48 -12.58
C VAL A 244 6.73 0.37 -12.71
N VAL A 245 5.63 -0.09 -12.12
CA VAL A 245 4.36 0.64 -12.10
C VAL A 245 4.43 1.74 -11.04
N MET A 246 4.46 2.99 -11.49
CA MET A 246 4.56 4.17 -10.64
C MET A 246 3.22 4.88 -10.52
N ASN A 247 2.84 5.30 -9.32
CA ASN A 247 1.61 6.09 -9.14
C ASN A 247 1.74 7.43 -9.90
N ARG A 248 0.88 7.62 -10.91
CA ARG A 248 0.91 8.80 -11.80
C ARG A 248 0.82 10.12 -11.06
N SER A 249 0.05 10.17 -9.96
CA SER A 249 -0.16 11.37 -9.15
C SER A 249 1.04 11.73 -8.29
N TYR A 250 1.91 10.76 -7.99
CA TYR A 250 3.14 10.99 -7.23
C TYR A 250 4.29 11.32 -8.18
N LEU A 251 4.61 10.44 -9.13
CA LEU A 251 5.74 10.61 -10.05
C LEU A 251 5.73 11.95 -10.81
N ASN A 252 4.54 12.47 -11.17
CA ASN A 252 4.40 13.69 -11.99
C ASN A 252 4.10 14.99 -11.21
N GLN A 253 4.15 15.01 -9.88
CA GLN A 253 3.73 16.18 -9.09
C GLN A 253 4.78 16.56 -8.02
N PRO A 254 5.70 17.51 -8.27
CA PRO A 254 6.79 17.86 -7.34
C PRO A 254 6.28 18.36 -5.98
N ALA A 255 6.28 17.49 -4.96
CA ALA A 255 5.77 17.71 -3.62
C ALA A 255 6.28 16.62 -2.65
N PRO A 256 6.25 16.84 -1.31
CA PRO A 256 6.77 15.91 -0.31
C PRO A 256 6.25 14.48 -0.38
N ARG A 257 4.93 14.24 -0.41
CA ARG A 257 4.38 12.88 -0.52
C ARG A 257 4.83 12.24 -1.83
N SER A 258 4.83 12.99 -2.93
CA SER A 258 5.35 12.49 -4.20
C SER A 258 6.81 12.02 -4.16
N VAL A 259 7.68 12.64 -3.34
CA VAL A 259 9.03 12.11 -3.06
C VAL A 259 8.91 10.81 -2.28
N ILE A 260 8.26 10.86 -1.11
CA ILE A 260 8.18 9.76 -0.12
C ILE A 260 7.68 8.45 -0.75
N GLU A 261 6.58 8.51 -1.50
CA GLU A 261 5.97 7.31 -2.08
C GLU A 261 6.80 6.81 -3.28
N SER A 262 7.18 7.70 -4.19
CA SER A 262 7.84 7.30 -5.45
C SER A 262 9.24 6.74 -5.22
N THR A 263 10.01 7.29 -4.27
CA THR A 263 11.36 6.77 -4.00
C THR A 263 11.31 5.41 -3.30
N LYS A 264 10.37 5.19 -2.38
CA LYS A 264 10.10 3.88 -1.77
C LYS A 264 9.70 2.83 -2.81
N THR A 265 8.69 3.12 -3.64
CA THR A 265 8.21 2.19 -4.69
C THR A 265 9.33 1.80 -5.63
N LEU A 266 10.12 2.76 -6.10
CA LEU A 266 11.20 2.48 -7.05
C LEU A 266 12.38 1.74 -6.39
N ALA A 267 12.73 2.07 -5.14
CA ALA A 267 13.81 1.39 -4.42
C ALA A 267 13.48 -0.09 -4.13
N ALA A 268 12.25 -0.39 -3.70
CA ALA A 268 11.79 -1.77 -3.52
C ALA A 268 11.88 -2.56 -4.84
N ALA A 269 11.35 -2.01 -5.94
CA ALA A 269 11.44 -2.65 -7.25
C ALA A 269 12.89 -2.81 -7.75
N VAL A 270 13.80 -1.90 -7.39
CA VAL A 270 15.24 -2.02 -7.72
C VAL A 270 15.96 -3.07 -6.86
N GLU A 271 15.52 -3.29 -5.61
CA GLU A 271 15.97 -4.42 -4.78
C GLU A 271 15.46 -5.76 -5.35
N ASP A 272 14.17 -5.86 -5.71
CA ASP A 272 13.58 -7.07 -6.29
C ASP A 272 14.28 -7.46 -7.60
N LEU A 273 14.46 -6.51 -8.53
CA LEU A 273 15.23 -6.70 -9.77
C LEU A 273 16.70 -7.09 -9.55
N GLN A 274 17.22 -7.00 -8.32
CA GLN A 274 18.56 -7.43 -7.94
C GLN A 274 18.60 -8.70 -7.11
N ALA A 275 17.50 -9.09 -6.47
CA ALA A 275 17.32 -10.50 -6.15
C ALA A 275 17.46 -11.32 -7.44
N ASP A 276 16.71 -10.94 -8.48
CA ASP A 276 16.73 -11.61 -9.80
C ASP A 276 18.12 -11.56 -10.47
N LYS A 277 18.74 -10.37 -10.60
CA LYS A 277 20.05 -10.25 -11.28
C LYS A 277 21.22 -10.89 -10.54
N THR A 278 21.16 -11.07 -9.22
CA THR A 278 22.27 -11.69 -8.45
C THR A 278 22.42 -13.18 -8.77
N GLU A 279 21.37 -13.85 -9.24
CA GLU A 279 21.34 -15.30 -9.44
C GLU A 279 22.14 -15.80 -10.65
N ASP A 280 22.30 -15.00 -11.72
CA ASP A 280 23.07 -15.42 -12.91
C ASP A 280 24.60 -15.46 -12.67
N THR A 281 25.07 -15.23 -11.43
CA THR A 281 26.46 -15.52 -11.04
C THR A 281 26.64 -16.36 -9.77
N THR A 282 25.58 -16.68 -9.02
CA THR A 282 25.61 -17.70 -7.94
C THR A 282 24.28 -18.46 -7.90
N ASP A 283 24.32 -19.79 -8.04
CA ASP A 283 23.13 -20.67 -8.01
C ASP A 283 22.12 -20.33 -6.88
N SER A 284 20.84 -20.19 -7.27
CA SER A 284 19.59 -20.35 -6.46
C SER A 284 19.00 -19.18 -5.66
N SER A 285 17.87 -18.65 -6.15
CA SER A 285 16.62 -18.45 -5.37
C SER A 285 15.31 -18.41 -6.19
N ASP A 286 15.30 -18.04 -7.47
CA ASP A 286 14.14 -18.08 -8.39
C ASP A 286 13.95 -19.49 -8.98
N THR A 287 13.66 -20.41 -8.07
CA THR A 287 12.80 -21.53 -8.41
C THR A 287 11.71 -21.63 -7.36
N CYS A 288 10.51 -22.00 -7.79
CA CYS A 288 9.51 -22.59 -6.90
C CYS A 288 9.94 -24.04 -6.55
N GLY A 289 11.11 -24.16 -5.93
CA GLY A 289 11.92 -25.36 -5.87
C GLY A 289 12.79 -25.42 -4.61
N PHE A 290 13.58 -26.49 -4.52
CA PHE A 290 14.29 -26.88 -3.31
C PHE A 290 15.72 -27.32 -3.65
N PRO A 291 16.74 -27.05 -2.82
CA PRO A 291 16.64 -26.58 -1.43
C PRO A 291 16.23 -25.10 -1.29
N LEU A 292 15.27 -24.84 -0.40
CA LEU A 292 14.80 -23.49 -0.07
C LEU A 292 15.30 -23.10 1.32
N THR A 293 16.00 -21.97 1.45
CA THR A 293 16.35 -21.40 2.77
C THR A 293 15.67 -20.05 2.95
N VAL A 294 14.96 -19.87 4.06
CA VAL A 294 14.21 -18.65 4.39
C VAL A 294 14.33 -18.28 5.86
N THR A 295 14.37 -16.98 6.14
CA THR A 295 14.25 -16.46 7.51
C THR A 295 12.77 -16.22 7.85
N ASP A 296 12.41 -16.42 9.11
CA ASP A 296 11.04 -16.23 9.62
C ASP A 296 10.92 -15.02 10.57
N ALA A 297 9.70 -14.74 11.03
CA ALA A 297 9.41 -13.61 11.93
C ALA A 297 10.06 -13.71 13.33
N THR A 298 10.77 -14.79 13.65
CA THR A 298 11.61 -14.89 14.86
C THR A 298 13.09 -14.61 14.60
N GLY A 299 13.46 -14.29 13.35
CA GLY A 299 14.86 -14.22 12.91
C GLY A 299 15.54 -15.60 12.84
N THR A 300 14.75 -16.69 12.73
CA THR A 300 15.29 -18.04 12.59
C THR A 300 15.37 -18.42 11.12
N GLU A 301 16.57 -18.76 10.67
CA GLU A 301 16.82 -19.37 9.35
C GLU A 301 16.30 -20.82 9.33
N ILE A 302 15.61 -21.18 8.25
CA ILE A 302 14.95 -22.47 8.04
C ILE A 302 15.29 -22.95 6.63
N THR A 303 15.91 -24.13 6.54
CA THR A 303 16.16 -24.82 5.27
C THR A 303 15.19 -25.99 5.09
N LEU A 304 14.62 -26.09 3.90
CA LEU A 304 13.88 -27.24 3.38
C LEU A 304 14.69 -27.82 2.22
N ASP A 305 15.31 -28.99 2.41
CA ASP A 305 16.15 -29.62 1.37
C ASP A 305 15.33 -30.11 0.16
N GLU A 306 14.08 -30.52 0.39
CA GLU A 306 13.13 -31.04 -0.59
C GLU A 306 11.72 -30.48 -0.32
N GLN A 307 10.79 -30.61 -1.27
CA GLN A 307 9.40 -30.14 -1.13
C GLN A 307 8.69 -30.91 0.00
N PRO A 308 8.04 -30.23 0.98
CA PRO A 308 7.42 -30.91 2.11
C PRO A 308 6.18 -31.72 1.70
N ASP A 309 6.19 -33.02 1.94
CA ASP A 309 5.09 -33.97 1.68
C ASP A 309 4.05 -33.96 2.81
N ARG A 310 4.45 -33.55 4.02
CA ARG A 310 3.70 -33.68 5.27
C ARG A 310 3.65 -32.35 6.02
N ILE A 311 2.64 -31.54 5.73
CA ILE A 311 2.49 -30.20 6.29
C ILE A 311 1.52 -30.21 7.48
N THR A 312 1.83 -29.50 8.58
CA THR A 312 0.88 -29.29 9.69
C THR A 312 0.68 -27.80 9.98
N THR A 313 -0.57 -27.36 10.14
CA THR A 313 -0.91 -25.95 10.40
C THR A 313 -1.37 -25.75 11.85
N THR A 314 -0.83 -24.74 12.53
CA THR A 314 -1.15 -24.48 13.95
C THR A 314 -2.27 -23.47 14.18
N ASN A 315 -2.79 -22.86 13.11
CA ASN A 315 -3.90 -21.91 13.12
C ASN A 315 -4.68 -22.06 11.80
N PRO A 316 -6.02 -21.88 11.79
CA PRO A 316 -6.82 -22.12 10.58
C PRO A 316 -6.51 -21.19 9.42
N SER A 317 -5.91 -19.99 9.60
CA SER A 317 -5.56 -19.13 8.46
C SER A 317 -4.56 -19.80 7.52
N ALA A 318 -3.56 -20.51 8.06
CA ALA A 318 -2.60 -21.27 7.25
C ALA A 318 -3.22 -22.53 6.63
N ALA A 319 -4.30 -23.08 7.20
CA ALA A 319 -5.08 -24.11 6.53
C ALA A 319 -5.86 -23.49 5.35
N GLN A 320 -6.48 -22.32 5.53
CA GLN A 320 -7.24 -21.61 4.49
C GLN A 320 -6.35 -21.38 3.25
N THR A 321 -5.19 -20.73 3.42
CA THR A 321 -4.22 -20.51 2.33
C THR A 321 -3.78 -21.79 1.63
N LEU A 322 -3.49 -22.88 2.36
CA LEU A 322 -3.11 -24.17 1.75
C LEU A 322 -4.25 -24.85 0.96
N TRP A 323 -5.51 -24.53 1.26
CA TRP A 323 -6.68 -24.98 0.49
C TRP A 323 -6.97 -24.08 -0.71
N GLU A 324 -6.56 -22.80 -0.69
CA GLU A 324 -6.59 -21.92 -1.86
C GLU A 324 -5.53 -22.33 -2.89
N ILE A 325 -4.26 -22.46 -2.48
CA ILE A 325 -3.14 -22.74 -3.41
C ILE A 325 -3.04 -24.23 -3.83
N GLY A 326 -4.05 -25.05 -3.56
CA GLY A 326 -4.12 -26.46 -3.99
C GLY A 326 -3.20 -27.44 -3.23
N ALA A 327 -2.69 -27.07 -2.06
CA ALA A 327 -1.73 -27.85 -1.28
C ALA A 327 -2.35 -28.75 -0.18
N GLN A 328 -3.68 -28.74 -0.04
CA GLN A 328 -4.42 -29.43 1.04
C GLN A 328 -4.18 -30.94 1.16
N ASP A 329 -3.78 -31.61 0.07
CA ASP A 329 -3.57 -33.07 0.08
C ASP A 329 -2.37 -33.46 0.95
N ARG A 330 -1.29 -32.66 0.89
CA ARG A 330 -0.06 -32.81 1.70
C ARG A 330 -0.21 -32.37 3.16
N VAL A 331 -1.32 -31.73 3.52
CA VAL A 331 -1.61 -31.41 4.92
C VAL A 331 -1.93 -32.70 5.69
N VAL A 332 -1.31 -32.90 6.84
CA VAL A 332 -1.50 -34.08 7.72
C VAL A 332 -2.06 -33.72 9.10
N GLY A 333 -1.96 -32.45 9.51
CA GLY A 333 -2.47 -31.92 10.77
C GLY A 333 -3.06 -30.52 10.64
N VAL A 334 -4.19 -30.28 11.29
CA VAL A 334 -4.88 -28.97 11.37
C VAL A 334 -5.47 -28.75 12.76
N THR A 335 -5.78 -27.51 13.12
CA THR A 335 -6.57 -27.22 14.33
C THR A 335 -8.05 -27.55 14.13
N GLY A 336 -8.80 -27.76 15.22
CA GLY A 336 -10.26 -27.94 15.16
C GLY A 336 -11.00 -26.74 14.56
N PHE A 337 -10.43 -25.54 14.61
CA PHE A 337 -10.99 -24.32 13.99
C PHE A 337 -10.92 -24.34 12.46
N ALA A 338 -10.12 -25.21 11.85
CA ALA A 338 -10.09 -25.42 10.41
C ALA A 338 -11.19 -26.38 9.90
N GLY A 339 -12.00 -26.97 10.80
CA GLY A 339 -12.97 -28.04 10.49
C GLY A 339 -14.11 -27.67 9.55
N TYR A 340 -14.18 -26.43 9.05
CA TYR A 340 -15.09 -26.02 7.98
C TYR A 340 -14.52 -26.28 6.57
N LEU A 341 -13.20 -26.46 6.45
CA LEU A 341 -12.52 -26.74 5.19
C LEU A 341 -12.75 -28.19 4.76
N ASN A 342 -13.05 -28.40 3.48
CA ASN A 342 -13.40 -29.72 2.95
C ASN A 342 -12.27 -30.75 3.16
N GLY A 343 -12.62 -31.97 3.58
CA GLY A 343 -11.65 -33.05 3.78
C GLY A 343 -10.86 -32.99 5.09
N THR A 344 -11.04 -31.97 5.94
CA THR A 344 -10.34 -31.87 7.24
C THR A 344 -10.66 -33.01 8.22
N ASP A 345 -11.82 -33.67 8.08
CA ASP A 345 -12.17 -34.90 8.82
C ASP A 345 -11.15 -36.05 8.65
N SER A 346 -10.38 -36.04 7.55
CA SER A 346 -9.32 -37.03 7.28
C SER A 346 -7.96 -36.69 7.92
N LYS A 347 -7.83 -35.48 8.47
CA LYS A 347 -6.57 -34.90 8.96
C LYS A 347 -6.49 -34.97 10.49
N THR A 348 -5.30 -34.91 11.05
CA THR A 348 -5.12 -34.99 12.52
C THR A 348 -5.49 -33.67 13.19
N ASN A 349 -6.45 -33.68 14.13
CA ASN A 349 -6.80 -32.50 14.92
C ASN A 349 -5.73 -32.23 16.02
N VAL A 350 -4.83 -31.28 15.78
CA VAL A 350 -3.68 -30.94 16.65
C VAL A 350 -3.99 -29.95 17.78
N SER A 351 -5.23 -29.50 17.95
CA SER A 351 -5.60 -28.53 19.01
C SER A 351 -5.37 -29.06 20.43
N ALA A 352 -4.97 -28.16 21.34
CA ALA A 352 -4.96 -28.35 22.79
C ALA A 352 -6.17 -27.66 23.44
N GLU A 353 -6.18 -27.54 24.77
CA GLU A 353 -7.14 -26.69 25.50
C GLU A 353 -6.93 -25.20 25.17
N PHE A 354 -5.67 -24.80 24.93
CA PHE A 354 -5.28 -23.48 24.42
C PHE A 354 -4.24 -23.66 23.32
N GLY A 355 -4.49 -23.14 22.11
CA GLY A 355 -3.59 -23.31 20.97
C GLY A 355 -3.46 -24.76 20.49
N VAL A 356 -2.22 -25.21 20.26
CA VAL A 356 -1.88 -26.56 19.76
C VAL A 356 -1.15 -27.41 20.79
N SER A 357 -1.32 -28.74 20.70
CA SER A 357 -0.53 -29.69 21.49
C SER A 357 0.71 -30.10 20.70
N VAL A 358 1.87 -29.84 21.30
CA VAL A 358 3.18 -30.19 20.75
C VAL A 358 3.28 -31.69 20.49
N GLU A 359 2.76 -32.52 21.40
CA GLU A 359 2.76 -33.98 21.24
C GLU A 359 1.89 -34.44 20.07
N LYS A 360 0.77 -33.75 19.79
CA LYS A 360 -0.06 -34.04 18.63
C LYS A 360 0.59 -33.61 17.33
N VAL A 361 1.27 -32.47 17.29
CA VAL A 361 2.01 -32.03 16.09
C VAL A 361 3.21 -32.95 15.83
N VAL A 362 3.96 -33.37 16.85
CA VAL A 362 4.99 -34.42 16.68
C VAL A 362 4.36 -35.73 16.17
N ALA A 363 3.17 -36.10 16.66
CA ALA A 363 2.48 -37.30 16.20
C ALA A 363 1.91 -37.22 14.77
N THR A 364 1.93 -36.05 14.10
CA THR A 364 1.66 -35.98 12.65
C THR A 364 2.89 -36.25 11.78
N ASP A 365 4.09 -36.36 12.38
CA ASP A 365 5.36 -36.58 11.68
C ASP A 365 5.54 -35.60 10.49
N PRO A 366 5.54 -34.26 10.72
CA PRO A 366 5.53 -33.28 9.63
C PRO A 366 6.94 -32.85 9.19
N ASP A 367 7.12 -32.68 7.88
CA ASP A 367 8.33 -32.11 7.28
C ASP A 367 8.37 -30.59 7.46
N LEU A 368 7.19 -29.96 7.54
CA LEU A 368 7.01 -28.53 7.76
C LEU A 368 5.79 -28.23 8.65
N VAL A 369 5.98 -27.38 9.65
CA VAL A 369 4.91 -26.80 10.47
C VAL A 369 4.75 -25.32 10.14
N LEU A 370 3.56 -24.93 9.67
CA LEU A 370 3.21 -23.53 9.42
C LEU A 370 2.56 -22.92 10.66
N ALA A 371 3.19 -21.88 11.21
CA ALA A 371 2.77 -21.21 12.44
C ALA A 371 2.51 -19.70 12.25
N PRO A 372 1.28 -19.27 11.94
CA PRO A 372 0.89 -17.86 11.94
C PRO A 372 1.17 -17.16 13.29
N ASN A 373 1.28 -15.82 13.29
CA ASN A 373 1.62 -15.00 14.48
C ASN A 373 0.90 -15.42 15.77
N ALA A 374 -0.41 -15.68 15.71
CA ALA A 374 -1.23 -16.13 16.84
C ALA A 374 -0.82 -17.48 17.47
N SER A 375 0.18 -18.18 16.91
CA SER A 375 0.81 -19.40 17.45
C SER A 375 2.23 -19.19 17.99
N ALA A 376 2.71 -17.95 18.10
CA ALA A 376 4.07 -17.60 18.56
C ALA A 376 4.47 -18.34 19.85
N GLY A 377 3.54 -18.45 20.80
CA GLY A 377 3.75 -19.10 22.09
C GLY A 377 4.09 -20.61 22.05
N GLN A 378 3.88 -21.29 20.91
CA GLN A 378 4.21 -22.71 20.74
C GLN A 378 5.42 -22.95 19.81
N VAL A 379 5.92 -21.94 19.08
CA VAL A 379 7.01 -22.10 18.10
C VAL A 379 8.28 -22.67 18.74
N ALA A 380 8.66 -22.16 19.91
CA ALA A 380 9.85 -22.61 20.63
C ALA A 380 9.74 -24.07 21.10
N ASP A 381 8.59 -24.48 21.65
CA ASP A 381 8.38 -25.85 22.15
C ASP A 381 8.31 -26.88 21.02
N LEU A 382 7.74 -26.49 19.86
CA LEU A 382 7.72 -27.30 18.63
C LEU A 382 9.14 -27.50 18.07
N ARG A 383 9.92 -26.42 17.95
CA ARG A 383 11.34 -26.49 17.54
C ARG A 383 12.19 -27.31 18.51
N ALA A 384 11.88 -27.28 19.81
CA ALA A 384 12.56 -28.12 20.81
C ALA A 384 12.33 -29.63 20.62
N GLN A 385 11.38 -30.05 19.77
CA GLN A 385 11.22 -31.44 19.35
C GLN A 385 12.00 -31.79 18.06
N ASN A 386 12.78 -30.83 17.52
CA ASN A 386 13.47 -30.89 16.22
C ASN A 386 12.51 -30.88 15.01
N LEU A 387 11.34 -30.23 15.13
CA LEU A 387 10.45 -29.96 14.00
C LEU A 387 10.89 -28.71 13.24
N THR A 388 10.78 -28.75 11.91
CA THR A 388 10.89 -27.58 11.05
C THR A 388 9.62 -26.73 11.21
N VAL A 389 9.75 -25.51 11.75
CA VAL A 389 8.62 -24.61 12.01
C VAL A 389 8.89 -23.26 11.37
N TYR A 390 8.01 -22.78 10.50
CA TYR A 390 8.05 -21.42 9.95
C TYR A 390 7.05 -20.51 10.67
N HIS A 391 7.54 -19.44 11.30
CA HIS A 391 6.70 -18.44 11.95
C HIS A 391 6.44 -17.24 11.04
N PHE A 392 5.18 -16.99 10.70
CA PHE A 392 4.78 -15.81 9.94
C PHE A 392 4.69 -14.57 10.85
N PRO A 393 4.93 -13.36 10.30
CA PRO A 393 4.63 -12.11 10.99
C PRO A 393 3.13 -11.98 11.27
N ALA A 394 2.76 -10.86 11.91
CA ALA A 394 1.37 -10.42 11.94
C ALA A 394 0.84 -10.20 10.51
N ALA A 395 -0.46 -9.94 10.40
CA ALA A 395 -1.07 -9.50 9.15
C ALA A 395 -2.06 -8.37 9.49
N THR A 396 -1.74 -7.14 9.09
CA THR A 396 -2.51 -5.94 9.42
C THR A 396 -3.36 -5.40 8.28
N ASP A 397 -3.15 -5.88 7.07
CA ASP A 397 -3.69 -5.33 5.83
C ASP A 397 -3.70 -6.40 4.73
N THR A 398 -3.97 -6.01 3.48
CA THR A 398 -4.04 -6.91 2.32
C THR A 398 -2.66 -7.27 1.75
N GLU A 399 -1.66 -6.41 1.88
CA GLU A 399 -0.29 -6.61 1.38
C GLU A 399 0.45 -7.64 2.24
N ASP A 400 0.31 -7.55 3.56
CA ASP A 400 0.74 -8.56 4.53
C ASP A 400 0.13 -9.94 4.21
N ILE A 401 -1.15 -9.99 3.80
CA ILE A 401 -1.84 -11.22 3.41
C ILE A 401 -1.32 -11.77 2.07
N ALA A 402 -0.99 -10.90 1.11
CA ALA A 402 -0.38 -11.29 -0.15
C ALA A 402 1.03 -11.88 0.05
N SER A 403 1.89 -11.16 0.77
CA SER A 403 3.27 -11.58 1.10
C SER A 403 3.31 -12.88 1.90
N LYS A 404 2.40 -13.04 2.86
CA LYS A 404 2.21 -14.30 3.62
C LYS A 404 1.77 -15.46 2.72
N THR A 405 0.96 -15.18 1.70
CA THR A 405 0.47 -16.20 0.76
C THR A 405 1.54 -16.62 -0.23
N GLU A 406 2.29 -15.68 -0.81
CA GLU A 406 3.47 -15.92 -1.65
C GLU A 406 4.56 -16.70 -0.88
N ARG A 407 4.87 -16.28 0.35
CA ARG A 407 5.75 -17.03 1.27
C ARG A 407 5.27 -18.45 1.53
N THR A 408 3.96 -18.66 1.67
CA THR A 408 3.35 -20.00 1.82
C THR A 408 3.49 -20.81 0.54
N GLY A 409 3.30 -20.18 -0.63
CA GLY A 409 3.54 -20.76 -1.95
C GLY A 409 4.97 -21.27 -2.11
N ARG A 410 5.98 -20.43 -1.85
CA ARG A 410 7.40 -20.83 -1.89
C ARG A 410 7.70 -21.97 -0.91
N LEU A 411 7.28 -21.84 0.35
CA LEU A 411 7.48 -22.86 1.40
C LEU A 411 6.93 -24.26 1.04
N VAL A 412 5.92 -24.36 0.17
CA VAL A 412 5.33 -25.65 -0.22
C VAL A 412 5.52 -26.01 -1.70
N GLY A 413 6.15 -25.17 -2.51
CA GLY A 413 6.32 -25.39 -3.95
C GLY A 413 5.03 -25.20 -4.78
N ASN A 414 4.14 -24.27 -4.38
CA ASN A 414 2.90 -23.93 -5.07
C ASN A 414 2.83 -22.40 -5.34
N CYS A 415 3.84 -21.84 -6.01
CA CYS A 415 4.00 -20.40 -6.17
C CYS A 415 3.02 -19.81 -7.20
N GLU A 416 2.86 -20.44 -8.37
CA GLU A 416 1.88 -20.05 -9.40
C GLU A 416 0.47 -19.87 -8.81
N ALA A 417 -0.01 -20.88 -8.07
CA ALA A 417 -1.31 -20.83 -7.40
C ALA A 417 -1.39 -19.84 -6.22
N ALA A 418 -0.25 -19.39 -5.66
CA ALA A 418 -0.20 -18.32 -4.67
C ALA A 418 -0.28 -16.93 -5.33
N THR A 419 0.36 -16.76 -6.49
CA THR A 419 0.24 -15.56 -7.33
C THR A 419 -1.20 -15.42 -7.88
N ASP A 420 -1.80 -16.50 -8.37
CA ASP A 420 -3.18 -16.51 -8.88
C ASP A 420 -4.19 -16.02 -7.84
N ILE A 421 -4.14 -16.54 -6.60
CA ILE A 421 -5.09 -16.14 -5.56
C ILE A 421 -4.81 -14.74 -5.01
N ASN A 422 -3.55 -14.29 -5.00
CA ASN A 422 -3.21 -12.90 -4.69
C ASN A 422 -3.79 -11.95 -5.77
N ASN A 423 -3.72 -12.32 -7.04
CA ASN A 423 -4.32 -11.55 -8.13
C ASN A 423 -5.86 -11.51 -8.02
N GLU A 424 -6.53 -12.63 -7.68
CA GLU A 424 -7.97 -12.64 -7.42
C GLU A 424 -8.35 -11.77 -6.20
N MET A 425 -7.51 -11.76 -5.16
CA MET A 425 -7.68 -10.90 -3.99
C MET A 425 -7.57 -9.43 -4.35
N ASN A 426 -6.47 -9.02 -4.98
CA ASN A 426 -6.20 -7.63 -5.32
C ASN A 426 -7.26 -7.08 -6.29
N GLN A 427 -7.61 -7.83 -7.33
CA GLN A 427 -8.71 -7.47 -8.23
C GLN A 427 -10.06 -7.43 -7.50
N THR A 428 -10.28 -8.26 -6.48
CA THR A 428 -11.49 -8.16 -5.65
C THR A 428 -11.51 -6.87 -4.83
N VAL A 429 -10.38 -6.47 -4.24
CA VAL A 429 -10.26 -5.20 -3.50
C VAL A 429 -10.60 -4.02 -4.41
N GLU A 430 -9.92 -3.89 -5.55
CA GLU A 430 -10.18 -2.82 -6.53
C GLU A 430 -11.65 -2.74 -6.93
N ASN A 431 -12.30 -3.87 -7.24
CA ASN A 431 -13.71 -3.90 -7.63
C ASN A 431 -14.64 -3.44 -6.49
N VAL A 432 -14.31 -3.77 -5.23
CA VAL A 432 -15.13 -3.41 -4.06
C VAL A 432 -14.90 -1.95 -3.64
N GLU A 433 -13.68 -1.42 -3.76
CA GLU A 433 -13.43 0.02 -3.62
C GLU A 433 -14.19 0.83 -4.67
N ASN A 434 -14.17 0.39 -5.94
CA ASN A 434 -14.97 1.03 -7.00
C ASN A 434 -16.49 0.89 -6.78
N GLN A 435 -16.98 -0.18 -6.13
CA GLN A 435 -18.39 -0.32 -5.73
C GLN A 435 -18.77 0.66 -4.60
N THR A 436 -17.84 0.92 -3.68
CA THR A 436 -18.10 1.69 -2.44
C THR A 436 -17.67 3.16 -2.50
N ALA A 437 -17.00 3.60 -3.58
CA ALA A 437 -16.46 4.95 -3.72
C ALA A 437 -17.51 6.08 -3.63
N ASP A 438 -18.70 5.86 -4.20
CA ASP A 438 -19.83 6.81 -4.19
C ASP A 438 -20.80 6.59 -3.00
N LEU A 439 -20.51 5.67 -2.09
CA LEU A 439 -21.41 5.29 -0.98
C LEU A 439 -21.09 6.07 0.31
N ASP A 440 -22.13 6.52 1.02
CA ASP A 440 -21.98 7.08 2.38
C ASP A 440 -21.43 6.00 3.32
N ARG A 441 -20.33 6.28 4.04
CA ARG A 441 -19.58 5.25 4.79
C ARG A 441 -20.04 5.19 6.26
N PRO A 442 -20.92 4.25 6.66
CA PRO A 442 -21.52 4.27 7.99
C PRO A 442 -20.48 4.02 9.08
N ASP A 443 -20.67 4.68 10.21
CA ASP A 443 -19.91 4.45 11.43
C ASP A 443 -20.21 3.03 11.94
N ALA A 444 -19.24 2.13 11.80
CA ALA A 444 -19.39 0.70 12.02
C ALA A 444 -18.51 0.19 13.16
N LEU A 445 -18.95 -0.89 13.82
CA LEU A 445 -18.16 -1.55 14.86
C LEU A 445 -18.22 -3.08 14.73
N TYR A 446 -17.08 -3.76 14.87
CA TYR A 446 -17.00 -5.21 15.06
C TYR A 446 -16.61 -5.60 16.49
N PRO A 447 -17.54 -6.10 17.33
CA PRO A 447 -17.23 -6.59 18.66
C PRO A 447 -16.94 -8.10 18.65
N LEU A 448 -15.74 -8.46 19.14
CA LEU A 448 -15.29 -9.83 19.39
C LEU A 448 -15.89 -10.43 20.68
N GLY A 449 -16.59 -9.60 21.45
CA GLY A 449 -17.26 -9.98 22.69
C GLY A 449 -16.45 -9.64 23.96
N GLY A 450 -17.14 -9.56 25.10
CA GLY A 450 -16.52 -9.17 26.38
C GLY A 450 -15.98 -7.73 26.42
N GLY A 451 -16.38 -6.88 25.47
CA GLY A 451 -15.84 -5.53 25.27
C GLY A 451 -14.66 -5.45 24.31
N TYR A 452 -14.12 -6.59 23.84
CA TYR A 452 -13.09 -6.60 22.80
C TYR A 452 -13.69 -6.24 21.43
N VAL A 453 -12.92 -5.50 20.64
CA VAL A 453 -13.25 -5.05 19.27
C VAL A 453 -12.04 -5.24 18.36
N ALA A 454 -12.22 -5.18 17.04
CA ALA A 454 -11.12 -4.94 16.11
C ALA A 454 -10.97 -3.43 15.88
N ALA A 455 -9.78 -2.90 16.14
CA ALA A 455 -9.46 -1.48 16.02
C ALA A 455 -8.35 -1.25 14.98
N ASP A 456 -7.65 -0.11 15.02
CA ASP A 456 -6.68 0.23 13.96
C ASP A 456 -5.49 -0.75 13.91
N ASN A 457 -4.72 -0.75 12.82
CA ASN A 457 -3.63 -1.70 12.61
C ASN A 457 -4.10 -3.17 12.75
N THR A 458 -5.23 -3.51 12.12
CA THR A 458 -5.73 -4.90 11.97
C THR A 458 -6.32 -5.15 10.59
N PHE A 459 -6.13 -6.35 10.04
CA PHE A 459 -6.69 -6.71 8.73
C PHE A 459 -8.24 -6.69 8.71
N ILE A 460 -8.88 -6.69 9.88
CA ILE A 460 -10.34 -6.54 10.01
C ILE A 460 -10.74 -5.07 9.88
N ASN A 461 -9.92 -4.14 10.39
CA ASN A 461 -10.05 -2.71 10.05
C ASN A 461 -9.98 -2.53 8.53
N GLU A 462 -9.00 -3.17 7.90
CA GLU A 462 -8.81 -3.06 6.45
C GLU A 462 -9.97 -3.63 5.64
N ILE A 463 -10.48 -4.82 6.02
CA ILE A 463 -11.72 -5.37 5.45
C ILE A 463 -12.92 -4.43 5.66
N MET A 464 -13.01 -3.75 6.81
CA MET A 464 -14.06 -2.75 7.09
C MET A 464 -13.91 -1.49 6.24
N GLN A 465 -12.67 -1.04 5.98
CA GLN A 465 -12.38 0.11 5.13
C GLN A 465 -12.68 -0.19 3.65
N ILE A 466 -12.16 -1.29 3.11
CA ILE A 466 -12.42 -1.71 1.73
C ILE A 466 -13.93 -1.97 1.53
N GLY A 467 -14.58 -2.63 2.49
CA GLY A 467 -16.02 -2.89 2.48
C GLY A 467 -16.94 -1.68 2.67
N GLY A 468 -16.44 -0.45 2.58
CA GLY A 468 -17.26 0.77 2.54
C GLY A 468 -17.69 1.34 3.90
N THR A 469 -17.04 0.98 5.02
CA THR A 469 -17.44 1.44 6.37
C THR A 469 -16.36 2.26 7.08
N THR A 470 -16.75 3.00 8.12
CA THR A 470 -15.84 3.76 8.99
C THR A 470 -15.73 3.04 10.34
N ASN A 471 -14.61 2.40 10.66
CA ASN A 471 -14.50 1.64 11.91
C ASN A 471 -14.32 2.58 13.12
N VAL A 472 -15.36 2.73 13.94
CA VAL A 472 -15.34 3.65 15.09
C VAL A 472 -14.44 3.19 16.24
N ALA A 473 -13.84 2.00 16.16
CA ALA A 473 -12.80 1.58 17.10
C ALA A 473 -11.41 2.10 16.71
N ALA A 474 -11.17 2.43 15.43
CA ALA A 474 -9.85 2.82 14.94
C ALA A 474 -9.36 4.15 15.54
N SER A 475 -10.27 5.08 15.87
CA SER A 475 -9.92 6.33 16.57
C SER A 475 -9.51 6.14 18.04
N GLU A 476 -9.76 4.97 18.63
CA GLU A 476 -9.65 4.75 20.07
C GLU A 476 -8.35 4.02 20.49
N ALA A 477 -7.86 3.07 19.69
CA ALA A 477 -6.62 2.31 19.93
C ALA A 477 -6.23 1.39 18.75
N ASP A 478 -5.04 0.80 18.83
CA ASP A 478 -4.57 -0.27 17.93
C ASP A 478 -5.02 -1.67 18.35
N GLY A 479 -5.09 -2.57 17.37
CA GLY A 479 -5.16 -4.01 17.54
C GLY A 479 -6.51 -4.51 18.02
N TYR A 480 -6.50 -5.20 19.17
CA TYR A 480 -7.68 -5.80 19.78
C TYR A 480 -7.91 -5.25 21.20
N PRO A 481 -8.25 -3.95 21.33
CA PRO A 481 -8.47 -3.30 22.61
C PRO A 481 -9.80 -3.77 23.25
N GLN A 482 -9.91 -3.58 24.57
CA GLN A 482 -11.19 -3.68 25.27
C GLN A 482 -11.76 -2.28 25.47
N LEU A 483 -12.80 -1.93 24.71
CA LEU A 483 -13.52 -0.66 24.90
C LEU A 483 -14.46 -0.77 26.11
N SER A 484 -14.75 0.39 26.71
CA SER A 484 -15.72 0.49 27.82
C SER A 484 -17.12 0.83 27.31
N ASP A 485 -18.16 0.47 28.08
CA ASP A 485 -19.55 0.76 27.75
C ASP A 485 -19.79 2.24 27.40
N GLU A 486 -19.16 3.17 28.12
CA GLU A 486 -19.25 4.62 27.88
C GLU A 486 -18.64 5.01 26.52
N VAL A 487 -17.52 4.38 26.12
CA VAL A 487 -16.86 4.65 24.83
C VAL A 487 -17.71 4.11 23.68
N ILE A 488 -18.28 2.90 23.80
CA ILE A 488 -19.15 2.32 22.78
C ILE A 488 -20.44 3.15 22.60
N LEU A 489 -20.96 3.76 23.68
CA LEU A 489 -22.08 4.70 23.61
C LEU A 489 -21.69 6.10 23.11
N GLN A 490 -20.41 6.49 23.24
CA GLN A 490 -19.89 7.76 22.73
C GLN A 490 -19.57 7.69 21.22
N THR A 491 -18.99 6.58 20.76
CA THR A 491 -18.73 6.34 19.34
C THR A 491 -20.00 6.00 18.56
N ASN A 492 -21.03 5.47 19.24
CA ASN A 492 -22.39 5.33 18.73
C ASN A 492 -22.48 4.74 17.29
N PRO A 493 -21.92 3.55 17.03
CA PRO A 493 -21.97 2.94 15.70
C PRO A 493 -23.40 2.83 15.16
N GLU A 494 -23.55 3.18 13.90
CA GLU A 494 -24.74 3.11 13.05
C GLU A 494 -24.90 1.74 12.36
N LEU A 495 -23.80 0.98 12.26
CA LEU A 495 -23.77 -0.39 11.76
C LEU A 495 -23.02 -1.35 12.71
N MET A 496 -23.62 -2.50 13.05
CA MET A 496 -22.88 -3.59 13.68
C MET A 496 -22.39 -4.60 12.64
N VAL A 497 -21.07 -4.82 12.58
CA VAL A 497 -20.51 -6.02 11.95
C VAL A 497 -20.68 -7.18 12.94
N VAL A 498 -21.27 -8.30 12.50
CA VAL A 498 -21.53 -9.47 13.35
C VAL A 498 -21.19 -10.78 12.65
N THR A 499 -20.85 -11.82 13.43
CA THR A 499 -20.63 -13.18 12.91
C THR A 499 -21.66 -14.21 13.42
N ASP A 500 -22.66 -13.74 14.16
CA ASP A 500 -23.86 -14.46 14.59
C ASP A 500 -25.05 -14.00 13.71
N SER A 501 -25.73 -14.93 13.03
CA SER A 501 -26.87 -14.60 12.17
C SER A 501 -28.09 -14.09 12.93
N GLU A 502 -28.20 -14.42 14.22
CA GLU A 502 -29.26 -13.90 15.10
C GLU A 502 -28.92 -12.49 15.62
N ALA A 503 -27.73 -11.97 15.29
CA ALA A 503 -27.18 -10.67 15.69
C ALA A 503 -27.37 -10.35 17.18
N SER A 504 -27.31 -11.37 18.04
CA SER A 504 -27.79 -11.34 19.43
C SER A 504 -27.04 -10.38 20.37
N ILE A 505 -26.02 -9.69 19.86
CA ILE A 505 -25.32 -8.58 20.50
C ILE A 505 -26.16 -7.29 20.52
N LEU A 506 -27.03 -7.07 19.53
CA LEU A 506 -27.92 -5.90 19.42
C LEU A 506 -28.92 -5.82 20.58
N GLU A 507 -29.32 -6.94 21.18
CA GLU A 507 -30.19 -6.95 22.37
C GLU A 507 -29.46 -6.58 23.68
N ARG A 508 -28.15 -6.36 23.65
CA ARG A 508 -27.29 -6.30 24.85
C ARG A 508 -26.69 -4.91 24.99
N GLN A 509 -26.85 -4.33 26.19
CA GLN A 509 -26.12 -3.11 26.57
C GLN A 509 -24.59 -3.37 26.55
N PRO A 510 -23.75 -2.44 26.07
CA PRO A 510 -24.08 -1.08 25.59
C PRO A 510 -24.75 -1.04 24.20
N TYR A 511 -24.45 -2.00 23.31
CA TYR A 511 -24.82 -1.99 21.89
C TYR A 511 -26.32 -1.74 21.62
N ALA A 512 -27.20 -2.24 22.48
CA ALA A 512 -28.66 -1.99 22.45
C ALA A 512 -29.11 -0.53 22.67
N SER A 513 -28.18 0.42 22.77
CA SER A 513 -28.46 1.86 22.80
C SER A 513 -27.47 2.67 21.96
N THR A 514 -26.87 2.05 20.94
CA THR A 514 -26.26 2.78 19.81
C THR A 514 -27.26 2.88 18.66
N SER A 515 -27.01 3.76 17.69
CA SER A 515 -27.80 3.87 16.45
C SER A 515 -28.07 2.51 15.79
N ALA A 516 -27.06 1.65 15.69
CA ALA A 516 -27.19 0.30 15.14
C ALA A 516 -28.11 -0.60 15.97
N GLY A 517 -28.04 -0.52 17.30
CA GLY A 517 -28.89 -1.27 18.22
C GLY A 517 -30.36 -0.84 18.19
N GLU A 518 -30.62 0.48 18.12
CA GLU A 518 -31.99 1.00 18.07
C GLU A 518 -32.66 0.77 16.71
N ASN A 519 -31.90 0.84 15.60
CA ASN A 519 -32.39 0.59 14.24
C ASN A 519 -32.37 -0.89 13.83
N ASN A 520 -31.66 -1.75 14.57
CA ASN A 520 -31.38 -3.15 14.20
C ASN A 520 -30.56 -3.28 12.89
N ASN A 521 -29.58 -2.39 12.70
CA ASN A 521 -28.68 -2.37 11.54
C ASN A 521 -27.46 -3.28 11.77
N TYR A 522 -27.31 -4.31 10.95
CA TYR A 522 -26.13 -5.18 10.98
C TYR A 522 -25.82 -5.83 9.64
N VAL A 523 -24.55 -6.16 9.42
CA VAL A 523 -24.11 -7.08 8.34
C VAL A 523 -23.55 -8.35 8.97
N VAL A 524 -24.08 -9.50 8.52
CA VAL A 524 -23.61 -10.83 8.94
C VAL A 524 -22.46 -11.27 8.04
N LEU A 525 -21.28 -11.42 8.64
CA LEU A 525 -20.07 -11.90 7.98
C LEU A 525 -19.72 -13.31 8.47
N ASN A 526 -19.15 -14.13 7.59
CA ASN A 526 -18.79 -15.50 7.96
C ASN A 526 -17.66 -15.48 9.01
N ASN A 527 -17.91 -16.07 10.18
CA ASN A 527 -16.95 -16.08 11.29
C ASN A 527 -15.56 -16.60 10.89
N ASN A 528 -15.49 -17.53 9.95
CA ASN A 528 -14.24 -18.12 9.48
C ASN A 528 -13.51 -17.25 8.44
N TYR A 529 -14.20 -16.30 7.82
CA TYR A 529 -13.65 -15.39 6.82
C TYR A 529 -13.34 -14.00 7.43
N LEU A 530 -14.03 -13.57 8.49
CA LEU A 530 -13.72 -12.30 9.14
C LEU A 530 -12.51 -12.41 10.11
N ASN A 531 -12.22 -13.60 10.65
CA ASN A 531 -11.25 -13.78 11.76
C ASN A 531 -9.99 -14.59 11.39
N GLN A 532 -9.65 -14.70 10.10
CA GLN A 532 -8.52 -15.53 9.63
C GLN A 532 -7.76 -14.82 8.50
N PRO A 533 -6.65 -14.10 8.72
CA PRO A 533 -5.99 -13.35 7.66
C PRO A 533 -5.44 -14.29 6.56
N ALA A 534 -6.10 -14.31 5.41
CA ALA A 534 -5.86 -15.16 4.23
C ALA A 534 -6.66 -14.60 3.03
N PRO A 535 -6.32 -14.94 1.77
CA PRO A 535 -6.94 -14.31 0.59
C PRO A 535 -8.47 -14.41 0.53
N ARG A 536 -9.05 -15.61 0.70
CA ARG A 536 -10.51 -15.78 0.72
C ARG A 536 -11.19 -14.95 1.80
N SER A 537 -10.53 -14.75 2.93
CA SER A 537 -11.02 -13.97 4.05
C SER A 537 -11.14 -12.47 3.74
N VAL A 538 -10.27 -11.93 2.88
CA VAL A 538 -10.46 -10.61 2.26
C VAL A 538 -11.58 -10.70 1.24
N ILE A 539 -11.44 -11.56 0.22
CA ILE A 539 -12.30 -11.66 -0.97
C ILE A 539 -13.79 -11.76 -0.62
N GLU A 540 -14.15 -12.64 0.30
CA GLU A 540 -15.55 -12.89 0.68
C GLU A 540 -16.08 -11.81 1.62
N SER A 541 -15.24 -11.29 2.52
CA SER A 541 -15.68 -10.35 3.56
C SER A 541 -15.89 -8.94 3.01
N THR A 542 -15.01 -8.44 2.15
CA THR A 542 -15.16 -7.10 1.55
C THR A 542 -16.39 -7.06 0.64
N LYS A 543 -16.56 -8.08 -0.23
CA LYS A 543 -17.77 -8.26 -1.05
C LYS A 543 -19.05 -8.34 -0.20
N THR A 544 -19.04 -9.10 0.90
CA THR A 544 -20.23 -9.23 1.77
C THR A 544 -20.57 -7.90 2.46
N LEU A 545 -19.56 -7.16 2.92
CA LEU A 545 -19.77 -5.90 3.63
C LEU A 545 -20.24 -4.78 2.69
N ALA A 546 -19.61 -4.62 1.52
CA ALA A 546 -19.98 -3.60 0.54
C ALA A 546 -21.42 -3.74 0.03
N ASN A 547 -21.84 -4.97 -0.30
CA ASN A 547 -23.24 -5.24 -0.67
C ASN A 547 -24.21 -4.87 0.47
N GLY A 548 -23.83 -5.13 1.73
CA GLY A 548 -24.64 -4.75 2.89
C GLY A 548 -24.73 -3.23 3.13
N VAL A 549 -23.65 -2.48 2.83
CA VAL A 549 -23.65 -1.01 2.88
C VAL A 549 -24.52 -0.42 1.75
N GLU A 550 -24.43 -0.97 0.54
CA GLU A 550 -25.27 -0.59 -0.61
C GLU A 550 -26.77 -0.86 -0.35
N ASP A 551 -27.11 -2.04 0.17
CA ASP A 551 -28.49 -2.41 0.52
C ASP A 551 -29.10 -1.42 1.53
N LEU A 552 -28.36 -1.08 2.60
CA LEU A 552 -28.81 -0.14 3.65
C LEU A 552 -29.12 1.27 3.10
N GLN A 553 -28.27 1.81 2.23
CA GLN A 553 -28.52 3.11 1.59
C GLN A 553 -29.73 3.05 0.66
N SER A 554 -29.87 1.93 -0.06
CA SER A 554 -31.02 1.70 -0.94
C SER A 554 -32.36 1.69 -0.19
N GLU A 555 -32.37 1.38 1.11
CA GLU A 555 -33.56 1.45 1.97
C GLU A 555 -33.84 2.86 2.52
N GLY A 556 -32.80 3.64 2.86
CA GLY A 556 -32.95 5.04 3.27
C GLY A 556 -33.65 5.91 2.20
N ASP A 557 -33.23 5.76 0.94
CA ASP A 557 -33.78 6.48 -0.22
C ASP A 557 -35.29 6.17 -0.48
N ARG A 558 -35.78 5.03 0.00
CA ARG A 558 -37.18 4.60 -0.16
C ARG A 558 -38.12 5.27 0.84
N ASP A 559 -37.64 5.65 2.02
CA ASP A 559 -38.50 6.24 3.05
C ASP A 559 -38.68 7.76 2.84
N ASP A 560 -37.63 8.48 2.43
CA ASP A 560 -37.73 9.93 2.13
C ASP A 560 -38.55 10.24 0.86
N THR A 561 -38.71 9.25 -0.04
CA THR A 561 -39.61 9.35 -1.21
C THR A 561 -41.09 9.05 -0.89
N SER A 562 -41.44 8.65 0.34
CA SER A 562 -42.82 8.29 0.74
C SER A 562 -43.73 9.47 1.15
N GLY A 563 -43.22 10.71 1.09
CA GLY A 563 -43.78 11.92 1.70
C GLY A 563 -45.16 12.46 1.27
N THR A 564 -46.06 11.71 0.62
CA THR A 564 -47.49 12.07 0.42
C THR A 564 -48.41 10.88 0.08
N ASP A 565 -49.19 10.37 1.04
CA ASP A 565 -50.59 10.77 1.26
C ASP A 565 -51.20 10.04 2.48
N GLY A 566 -52.17 10.65 3.18
CA GLY A 566 -52.59 10.18 4.52
C GLY A 566 -53.99 9.55 4.62
N SER A 567 -54.08 8.26 4.98
CA SER A 567 -55.26 7.69 5.68
C SER A 567 -54.94 6.36 6.38
N GLY A 568 -55.08 6.31 7.71
CA GLY A 568 -54.93 5.08 8.49
C GLY A 568 -56.17 4.17 8.45
N GLY A 569 -56.01 2.91 8.88
CA GLY A 569 -57.11 1.96 9.02
C GLY A 569 -56.70 0.61 9.61
N THR A 570 -56.95 0.40 10.90
CA THR A 570 -56.90 -0.93 11.52
C THR A 570 -58.12 -1.76 11.11
N GLY A 571 -57.95 -3.07 10.86
CA GLY A 571 -59.10 -3.95 10.65
C GLY A 571 -58.74 -5.39 10.26
N ASN A 572 -59.02 -6.33 11.16
CA ASN A 572 -59.30 -7.70 10.77
C ASN A 572 -60.69 -7.76 10.11
N ASP A 573 -60.94 -8.72 9.24
CA ASP A 573 -61.89 -9.82 9.51
C ASP A 573 -61.97 -10.81 8.33
N GLU A 574 -62.51 -11.99 8.60
CA GLU A 574 -62.62 -13.14 7.70
C GLU A 574 -63.86 -13.03 6.78
N ASP A 575 -63.82 -13.54 5.54
CA ASP A 575 -64.83 -14.54 5.12
C ASP A 575 -64.53 -15.31 3.81
N ASP A 576 -64.65 -16.62 3.95
CA ASP A 576 -64.68 -17.75 3.00
C ASP A 576 -65.24 -17.53 1.57
N ARG A 577 -64.49 -18.02 0.56
CA ARG A 577 -65.09 -18.85 -0.51
C ARG A 577 -64.18 -19.86 -1.24
N ASN A 578 -64.02 -21.01 -0.59
CA ASN A 578 -63.63 -22.33 -1.09
C ASN A 578 -63.99 -22.70 -2.56
N ASP A 579 -63.00 -23.11 -3.37
CA ASP A 579 -63.10 -24.24 -4.31
C ASP A 579 -61.72 -24.94 -4.49
N LYS A 580 -61.67 -26.11 -5.13
CA LYS A 580 -60.58 -27.10 -4.99
C LYS A 580 -59.91 -27.49 -6.33
N ASN A 581 -58.59 -27.75 -6.32
CA ASN A 581 -58.07 -29.14 -6.22
C ASN A 581 -56.53 -29.21 -6.04
N GLU A 582 -56.08 -30.37 -5.53
CA GLU A 582 -54.78 -31.07 -5.74
C GLU A 582 -53.59 -30.22 -6.26
N GLN A 583 -52.58 -29.95 -5.41
CA GLN A 583 -51.41 -30.82 -5.17
C GLN A 583 -50.54 -31.08 -6.41
N ASP A 584 -49.37 -30.43 -6.44
CA ASP A 584 -48.14 -31.03 -6.97
C ASP A 584 -46.96 -30.55 -6.12
N GLU A 585 -46.16 -31.47 -5.57
CA GLU A 585 -44.92 -31.19 -4.85
C GLU A 585 -43.76 -31.58 -5.77
N THR A 586 -42.99 -30.60 -6.25
CA THR A 586 -41.76 -30.88 -7.01
C THR A 586 -40.53 -30.38 -6.27
N THR A 587 -40.06 -31.22 -5.34
CA THR A 587 -38.65 -31.24 -4.94
C THR A 587 -37.76 -31.42 -6.18
N VAL A 588 -36.71 -30.61 -6.32
CA VAL A 588 -35.61 -30.91 -7.25
C VAL A 588 -34.51 -31.59 -6.43
N ASP A 589 -34.30 -32.87 -6.72
CA ASP A 589 -33.31 -33.72 -6.05
C ASP A 589 -31.93 -33.62 -6.72
N ALA A 590 -30.89 -34.07 -6.04
CA ALA A 590 -29.52 -34.06 -6.54
C ALA A 590 -29.24 -35.20 -7.53
N ASN A 591 -28.28 -34.98 -8.43
CA ASN A 591 -27.58 -36.04 -9.16
C ASN A 591 -26.22 -35.46 -9.61
N GLU A 592 -25.13 -35.75 -8.90
CA GLU A 592 -24.18 -36.82 -9.26
C GLU A 592 -23.79 -36.85 -10.75
N THR A 593 -22.54 -36.50 -11.02
CA THR A 593 -21.86 -36.75 -12.30
C THR A 593 -20.74 -37.77 -12.06
N ALA A 594 -20.99 -39.04 -12.40
CA ALA A 594 -20.04 -40.12 -12.15
C ALA A 594 -18.91 -40.16 -13.19
N VAL A 595 -17.72 -40.63 -12.76
CA VAL A 595 -16.54 -40.87 -13.60
C VAL A 595 -16.78 -42.02 -14.58
N ASP A 596 -16.41 -41.86 -15.84
CA ASP A 596 -16.43 -42.95 -16.83
C ASP A 596 -15.11 -43.74 -16.79
N THR A 597 -15.20 -45.06 -16.62
CA THR A 597 -14.05 -45.96 -16.49
C THR A 597 -13.82 -46.73 -17.78
N ASN A 598 -12.58 -46.79 -18.28
CA ASN A 598 -12.23 -47.67 -19.39
C ASN A 598 -10.96 -48.47 -19.07
N GLU A 599 -11.11 -49.77 -18.82
CA GLU A 599 -10.00 -50.69 -18.59
C GLU A 599 -9.24 -50.98 -19.88
N THR A 600 -7.93 -51.27 -19.77
CA THR A 600 -7.30 -52.27 -20.64
C THR A 600 -6.24 -53.02 -19.83
N THR A 601 -6.05 -54.32 -20.11
CA THR A 601 -5.65 -55.29 -19.08
C THR A 601 -4.33 -56.02 -19.37
N VAL A 602 -3.66 -56.41 -18.28
CA VAL A 602 -2.55 -57.39 -18.13
C VAL A 602 -1.32 -57.28 -19.06
N ASP A 603 -0.14 -57.29 -18.42
CA ASP A 603 0.59 -58.57 -18.32
C ASP A 603 1.25 -58.70 -16.94
N ALA A 604 1.68 -59.89 -16.55
CA ALA A 604 2.18 -60.18 -15.20
C ALA A 604 3.45 -61.05 -15.23
N ASN A 605 4.40 -60.79 -14.33
CA ASN A 605 5.45 -61.75 -14.00
C ASN A 605 6.01 -61.56 -12.58
N GLU A 606 6.07 -62.64 -11.81
CA GLU A 606 6.76 -62.67 -10.50
C GLU A 606 8.25 -63.01 -10.70
N THR A 607 9.16 -62.53 -9.83
CA THR A 607 10.19 -63.43 -9.28
C THR A 607 10.82 -62.97 -7.97
N ALA A 608 10.80 -63.87 -6.98
CA ALA A 608 11.75 -64.14 -5.90
C ALA A 608 12.77 -63.06 -5.44
N VAL A 609 12.61 -62.65 -4.18
CA VAL A 609 13.51 -62.95 -3.04
C VAL A 609 14.95 -63.41 -3.37
N ASP A 610 15.94 -62.73 -2.78
CA ASP A 610 17.07 -63.41 -2.12
C ASP A 610 17.55 -62.62 -0.88
N GLU A 611 18.17 -63.31 0.08
CA GLU A 611 18.75 -62.72 1.29
C GLU A 611 20.27 -62.53 1.13
N ASN A 612 20.87 -61.49 1.75
CA ASN A 612 22.16 -61.70 2.38
C ASN A 612 22.46 -60.76 3.55
N GLN A 613 23.29 -61.24 4.47
CA GLN A 613 23.83 -60.51 5.61
C GLN A 613 25.30 -60.10 5.36
N THR A 614 25.94 -59.58 6.42
CA THR A 614 27.40 -59.45 6.64
C THR A 614 28.08 -58.25 5.96
N THR A 615 28.99 -57.51 6.61
CA THR A 615 29.51 -57.65 8.00
C THR A 615 29.94 -56.31 8.61
N THR A 616 29.98 -56.33 9.95
CA THR A 616 30.73 -55.46 10.85
C THR A 616 32.11 -54.99 10.34
N ASP A 617 32.52 -53.80 10.77
CA ASP A 617 33.63 -53.73 11.73
C ASP A 617 33.33 -52.71 12.85
N THR A 618 34.18 -52.60 13.85
CA THR A 618 33.96 -51.92 15.14
C THR A 618 35.21 -51.15 15.57
N SER A 619 35.12 -50.39 16.68
CA SER A 619 36.22 -49.68 17.39
C SER A 619 36.37 -48.19 16.99
N SER A 620 36.59 -47.23 17.90
CA SER A 620 36.78 -47.34 19.36
C SER A 620 36.38 -46.08 20.15
N LYS A 621 35.58 -46.29 21.20
CA LYS A 621 35.83 -45.89 22.60
C LYS A 621 36.37 -44.48 22.96
N GLU A 622 35.56 -43.80 23.77
CA GLU A 622 35.91 -43.25 25.10
C GLU A 622 37.03 -42.19 25.20
N ASN A 623 36.66 -40.98 25.64
CA ASN A 623 36.79 -40.68 27.08
C ASN A 623 35.81 -39.57 27.55
N THR A 624 35.40 -39.66 28.81
CA THR A 624 34.69 -38.61 29.57
C THR A 624 35.66 -37.56 30.11
N THR A 625 35.18 -36.37 30.49
CA THR A 625 35.33 -35.79 31.85
C THR A 625 34.49 -34.52 31.99
N SER A 626 33.72 -34.40 33.08
CA SER A 626 33.01 -33.19 33.48
C SER A 626 33.89 -32.30 34.38
N ALA A 627 33.75 -30.97 34.28
CA ALA A 627 34.23 -30.04 35.29
C ALA A 627 33.39 -28.74 35.30
N GLU A 628 32.76 -28.46 36.43
CA GLU A 628 32.23 -27.13 36.75
C GLU A 628 33.40 -26.18 37.09
N PHE A 629 33.27 -24.88 36.81
CA PHE A 629 33.72 -23.87 37.77
C PHE A 629 32.92 -22.56 37.65
N ASN A 630 33.06 -21.70 38.67
CA ASN A 630 32.14 -20.61 39.00
C ASN A 630 32.93 -19.34 39.35
N GLY A 631 32.37 -18.16 39.08
CA GLY A 631 32.67 -16.94 39.86
C GLY A 631 32.83 -15.61 39.09
N THR A 632 32.01 -14.63 39.49
CA THR A 632 32.40 -13.25 39.92
C THR A 632 33.33 -12.42 39.01
N SER A 633 32.88 -11.36 38.32
CA SER A 633 32.33 -10.05 38.78
C SER A 633 33.39 -8.94 38.92
N ASN A 634 33.03 -7.69 38.58
CA ASN A 634 33.44 -6.44 39.25
C ASN A 634 32.74 -5.22 38.59
N ASP A 635 32.61 -4.14 39.36
CA ASP A 635 31.85 -2.90 39.06
C ASP A 635 32.76 -1.65 38.96
N GLU A 636 32.16 -0.45 38.84
CA GLU A 636 32.74 0.92 39.06
C GLU A 636 33.81 1.41 38.04
N ASP A 637 33.97 2.68 37.64
CA ASP A 637 33.37 4.03 37.89
C ASP A 637 33.48 4.84 36.56
N ASP A 638 32.58 5.74 36.11
CA ASP A 638 32.10 7.06 36.60
C ASP A 638 33.01 8.31 36.33
N LYS A 639 32.37 9.46 36.07
CA LYS A 639 32.81 10.89 36.03
C LYS A 639 33.66 11.51 34.90
N THR A 640 32.97 12.31 34.08
CA THR A 640 33.12 13.78 33.83
C THR A 640 34.51 14.46 33.80
N GLY A 641 34.72 15.42 32.87
CA GLY A 641 35.70 16.51 33.09
C GLY A 641 36.04 17.42 31.90
N THR A 642 35.48 18.62 31.86
CA THR A 642 35.66 19.65 30.80
C THR A 642 37.01 20.41 30.85
N SER A 643 37.42 20.97 29.70
CA SER A 643 37.91 22.36 29.51
C SER A 643 39.41 22.67 29.19
N ASN A 644 39.55 23.48 28.13
CA ASN A 644 40.38 24.71 28.00
C ASN A 644 41.82 24.74 27.41
N ASP A 645 42.02 25.83 26.63
CA ASP A 645 43.21 26.72 26.55
C ASP A 645 44.48 26.29 25.75
N VAL A 646 45.17 27.16 24.98
CA VAL A 646 44.91 28.58 24.61
C VAL A 646 45.71 29.09 23.37
N ALA A 647 45.15 30.06 22.63
CA ALA A 647 45.82 31.11 21.79
C ALA A 647 46.71 30.68 20.57
N ASN A 648 47.16 31.56 19.66
CA ASN A 648 47.25 33.03 19.68
C ASN A 648 47.30 33.71 18.28
N GLN A 649 46.97 35.02 18.23
CA GLN A 649 47.39 36.17 17.35
C GLN A 649 48.35 35.93 16.14
N GLU A 650 48.39 36.68 15.02
CA GLU A 650 47.75 37.91 14.44
C GLU A 650 48.17 38.01 12.93
N THR A 651 47.97 39.03 12.06
CA THR A 651 47.56 40.47 12.12
C THR A 651 46.94 40.97 10.78
N GLU A 652 46.45 42.23 10.76
CA GLU A 652 46.46 43.31 9.72
C GLU A 652 47.11 43.12 8.31
N GLN A 653 46.80 43.89 7.23
CA GLN A 653 45.73 44.86 6.85
C GLN A 653 45.97 45.38 5.39
N ASP A 654 44.93 45.95 4.74
CA ASP A 654 44.95 46.90 3.59
C ASP A 654 45.30 46.37 2.17
N GLY A 655 44.81 47.07 1.13
CA GLY A 655 45.31 46.97 -0.24
C GLY A 655 44.28 46.78 -1.38
N GLY A 656 43.82 47.89 -1.98
CA GLY A 656 43.24 47.93 -3.33
C GLY A 656 43.44 49.32 -3.97
N PRO A 657 43.00 49.59 -5.22
CA PRO A 657 42.50 48.68 -6.26
C PRO A 657 43.34 48.76 -7.57
N SER A 658 42.94 48.04 -8.63
CA SER A 658 43.39 48.31 -10.01
C SER A 658 42.27 48.05 -11.03
N ASN A 659 42.43 48.55 -12.26
CA ASN A 659 41.39 48.67 -13.30
C ASN A 659 41.96 48.28 -14.69
N THR A 660 41.10 48.26 -15.72
CA THR A 660 41.38 48.09 -17.17
C THR A 660 41.66 46.65 -17.64
N THR A 661 41.19 46.17 -18.81
CA THR A 661 40.37 46.82 -19.87
C THR A 661 39.44 45.84 -20.60
N ASP A 662 38.35 46.40 -21.10
CA ASP A 662 37.44 45.95 -22.17
C ASP A 662 38.10 45.29 -23.40
N GLU A 663 37.49 44.22 -23.94
CA GLU A 663 37.46 43.97 -25.39
C GLU A 663 36.18 43.19 -25.83
N GLY A 664 35.12 43.94 -26.13
CA GLY A 664 33.99 43.69 -27.06
C GLY A 664 33.48 42.27 -27.42
N THR A 665 32.16 42.09 -27.32
CA THR A 665 31.37 41.04 -28.02
C THR A 665 30.27 41.66 -28.90
N GLU A 666 29.84 40.93 -29.93
CA GLU A 666 28.96 41.44 -30.99
C GLU A 666 27.46 41.38 -30.66
N SER A 667 26.67 42.19 -31.38
CA SER A 667 25.22 42.29 -31.23
C SER A 667 24.50 41.20 -32.05
N GLU A 668 24.28 40.02 -31.46
CA GLU A 668 23.28 39.08 -31.98
C GLU A 668 21.92 39.26 -31.31
N VAL A 669 20.86 38.99 -32.07
CA VAL A 669 19.47 39.23 -31.68
C VAL A 669 18.93 38.01 -30.93
N PRO A 670 18.33 38.16 -29.73
CA PRO A 670 17.62 37.06 -29.10
C PRO A 670 16.50 36.57 -30.03
N GLY A 671 16.64 35.33 -30.51
CA GLY A 671 15.55 34.65 -31.22
C GLY A 671 14.36 34.47 -30.28
N PHE A 672 13.15 34.43 -30.85
CA PHE A 672 11.96 34.04 -30.09
C PHE A 672 12.09 32.57 -29.68
N GLY A 673 12.57 32.32 -28.47
CA GLY A 673 12.43 31.02 -27.82
C GLY A 673 10.95 30.74 -27.62
N ILE A 674 10.43 29.73 -28.33
CA ILE A 674 9.06 29.26 -28.13
C ILE A 674 9.06 28.49 -26.81
N ILE A 675 8.51 29.09 -25.76
CA ILE A 675 8.23 28.39 -24.51
C ILE A 675 7.10 27.39 -24.81
N VAL A 676 7.45 26.12 -24.94
CA VAL A 676 6.48 25.04 -25.13
C VAL A 676 5.99 24.61 -23.75
N THR A 677 4.83 25.13 -23.34
CA THR A 677 4.13 24.64 -22.15
C THR A 677 3.57 23.24 -22.43
N VAL A 678 4.37 22.20 -22.14
CA VAL A 678 3.95 20.80 -22.30
C VAL A 678 2.98 20.44 -21.17
N LEU A 679 1.68 20.57 -21.45
CA LEU A 679 0.60 20.04 -20.62
C LEU A 679 0.30 18.59 -21.04
N VAL A 680 0.85 17.61 -20.30
CA VAL A 680 0.63 16.17 -20.55
C VAL A 680 -0.77 15.72 -20.08
N ILE A 681 -1.79 16.19 -20.79
CA ILE A 681 -3.19 15.78 -20.57
C ILE A 681 -3.47 14.49 -21.35
N LEU A 682 -3.01 13.35 -20.81
CA LEU A 682 -3.47 12.03 -21.27
C LEU A 682 -4.91 11.79 -20.79
N GLY A 683 -5.87 12.10 -21.66
CA GLY A 683 -7.28 11.74 -21.53
C GLY A 683 -7.69 10.77 -22.65
N PHE A 684 -7.84 9.49 -22.32
CA PHE A 684 -8.28 8.47 -23.28
C PHE A 684 -9.77 8.66 -23.63
N THR A 685 -10.08 8.86 -24.91
CA THR A 685 -11.45 8.79 -25.43
C THR A 685 -11.54 7.74 -26.53
N TYR A 686 -12.14 6.60 -26.18
CA TYR A 686 -12.27 5.43 -27.06
C TYR A 686 -13.34 5.68 -28.15
N LEU A 687 -12.91 6.09 -29.35
CA LEU A 687 -13.80 6.36 -30.48
C LEU A 687 -14.05 5.09 -31.32
N SER A 688 -15.15 4.39 -31.03
CA SER A 688 -15.63 3.28 -31.88
C SER A 688 -15.94 3.76 -33.31
N PRO A 689 -15.38 3.11 -34.36
CA PRO A 689 -15.65 3.50 -35.73
C PRO A 689 -17.09 3.13 -36.16
N ARG A 690 -17.77 4.06 -36.83
CA ARG A 690 -18.99 3.78 -37.60
C ARG A 690 -18.64 3.52 -39.07
N GLU A 691 -18.74 2.26 -39.52
CA GLU A 691 -19.72 1.77 -40.51
C GLU A 691 -19.52 0.26 -40.79
#